data_AF-A0A6F8XYY3-F1
#
_entry.id   AF-A0A6F8XYY3-F1
#
_cell.length_a   1.000
_cell.length_b   1.000
_cell.length_c   1.000
_cell.angle_alpha   90.00
_cell.angle_beta   90.00
_cell.angle_gamma   90.00
#
_symmetry.space_group_name_H-M   'P 1'
#
loop_
_entity.id
_entity.type
_entity.pdbx_description
1 polymer ?
#
loop_
_entity_poly.entity_id
_entity_poly.type
_entity_poly.pdbx_seq_one_letter_code
_entity_poly.pdbx_strand_id
1 'polypeptide(L)'
;MDIRLLGDVEIEAGGVTYALDRAAERCVLATLAFNAGRVVPLGTFIAHVWGEHPPAKAEETVATYVRAARRMIEQAGGGREWIVNRRLDGYRLDADPDLVDHRRFTDLAATARAFARKGDDSRAVETFERALRLWRGEALANVTGQWAELRRHGLRLERLKAAYDMLDLLLRAGAYGEVVIRAAELVEEEPTERGMALAVRGLAGSGQRALIPSFLARAAEQMWEVSGSRPSADLVALARRLAREPEGPPAAAPPPPAEARATVVMNARNATNIYQAAGDQYFFTTPPRVRQAPDARRARTSKTARTSKTQPCPPPSMCVRVVTGGHRLRGEAMVELEGLFTPAAEERIGIEVECGLVDDRLGQSAPYDGQCGSRALLERVRHELGAEPINEAGALVGVELAHGAQVSLELGGAIEYSSPPFRSLSDLVATTRHDLRAIASIAARSGLALLPGGLVPFTPRERIPWAPKPRIDIMRRYFQGLGPAAAYAENVMGLTLSTQTTVDYVSPEDFREKLALLVKAAPIAAALFVNSPIEEGRPTGVLSRRMQMWGYVDPSRCGVLGFAVRPDLSFADVVEWGSALPMIYRRVGTGYVPGPERPFRELVEHGFGDGTAPGLDDWRGHLSQVWPQVRARHTLEMRAFDGPPWEALAAAPAFCVGLAYHAPARRAALALLDGLTAADLAQASEYVAVKGLDAMVGDRSVGGTAEALLGLARQGLRARAVAGLERADAERLLDPLDEVVRTGVTFAERAVSDWTGSLRERPAALVAAGRVPFA
;
A
#
# COMPACT_ATOMS: atom_id res chain seq x y z
N MET A 1 21.56 -2.94 -30.91
CA MET A 1 20.10 -2.83 -31.07
C MET A 1 19.54 -2.71 -29.67
N ASP A 2 18.68 -1.74 -29.43
CA ASP A 2 18.19 -1.39 -28.10
C ASP A 2 16.67 -1.31 -28.12
N ILE A 3 16.00 -2.15 -27.34
CA ILE A 3 14.56 -2.05 -27.08
C ILE A 3 14.38 -1.02 -25.96
N ARG A 4 13.68 0.06 -26.30
CA ARG A 4 13.58 1.26 -25.49
C ARG A 4 12.20 1.35 -24.85
N LEU A 5 12.15 1.39 -23.52
CA LEU A 5 10.94 1.48 -22.69
C LEU A 5 10.98 2.70 -21.75
N LEU A 6 12.18 3.24 -21.46
CA LEU A 6 12.40 4.39 -20.58
C LEU A 6 12.24 5.73 -21.34
N GLY A 7 11.11 5.83 -22.05
CA GLY A 7 10.73 6.92 -22.94
C GLY A 7 9.59 6.44 -23.82
N ASP A 8 9.55 6.89 -25.07
CA ASP A 8 8.75 6.23 -26.09
C ASP A 8 9.14 4.75 -26.26
N VAL A 9 8.13 3.90 -26.52
CA VAL A 9 8.35 2.50 -26.85
C VAL A 9 8.77 2.38 -28.31
N GLU A 10 10.05 2.08 -28.50
CA GLU A 10 10.74 2.06 -29.79
C GLU A 10 11.89 1.04 -29.80
N ILE A 11 12.49 0.78 -30.96
CA ILE A 11 13.74 0.03 -31.09
C ILE A 11 14.75 0.92 -31.79
N GLU A 12 15.96 1.05 -31.27
CA GLU A 12 17.05 1.75 -31.94
C GLU A 12 18.15 0.77 -32.38
N ALA A 13 18.58 0.89 -33.63
CA ALA A 13 19.70 0.11 -34.14
C ALA A 13 20.51 0.95 -35.13
N GLY A 14 21.81 1.07 -34.87
CA GLY A 14 22.72 1.78 -35.77
C GLY A 14 22.39 3.26 -35.93
N GLY A 15 21.84 3.91 -34.89
CA GLY A 15 21.43 5.31 -34.94
C GLY A 15 20.07 5.55 -35.63
N VAL A 16 19.38 4.49 -36.06
CA VAL A 16 18.03 4.56 -36.65
C VAL A 16 17.01 4.10 -35.63
N THR A 17 15.97 4.92 -35.40
CA THR A 17 14.84 4.58 -34.54
C THR A 17 13.70 3.99 -35.37
N TYR A 18 13.21 2.84 -34.93
CA TYR A 18 12.03 2.16 -35.43
C TYR A 18 10.92 2.32 -34.39
N ALA A 19 9.69 2.63 -34.83
CA ALA A 19 8.53 2.76 -33.95
C ALA A 19 7.33 2.00 -34.55
N LEU A 20 6.47 1.45 -33.68
CA LEU A 20 5.19 0.86 -34.10
C LEU A 20 4.12 1.95 -34.15
N ASP A 21 3.22 1.88 -35.13
CA ASP A 21 2.22 2.92 -35.39
C ASP A 21 1.15 2.97 -34.30
N ARG A 22 0.67 1.80 -33.83
CA ARG A 22 -0.45 1.72 -32.89
C ARG A 22 0.01 1.59 -31.44
N ALA A 23 -0.67 2.29 -30.53
CA ALA A 23 -0.43 2.18 -29.08
C ALA A 23 -0.55 0.74 -28.56
N ALA A 24 -1.50 -0.03 -29.10
CA ALA A 24 -1.67 -1.44 -28.77
C ALA A 24 -0.48 -2.32 -29.21
N GLU A 25 0.13 -2.02 -30.37
CA GLU A 25 1.31 -2.74 -30.85
C GLU A 25 2.52 -2.45 -29.95
N ARG A 26 2.69 -1.19 -29.56
CA ARG A 26 3.70 -0.76 -28.58
C ARG A 26 3.49 -1.38 -27.21
N CYS A 27 2.24 -1.49 -26.74
CA CYS A 27 1.90 -2.18 -25.50
C CYS A 27 2.33 -3.65 -25.51
N VAL A 28 2.09 -4.36 -26.63
CA VAL A 28 2.53 -5.75 -26.81
C VAL A 28 4.05 -5.88 -26.79
N LEU A 29 4.77 -4.99 -27.51
CA LEU A 29 6.23 -4.97 -27.49
C LEU A 29 6.79 -4.69 -26.10
N ALA A 30 6.24 -3.69 -25.40
CA ALA A 30 6.65 -3.34 -24.03
C ALA A 30 6.39 -4.50 -23.07
N THR A 31 5.23 -5.16 -23.18
CA THR A 31 4.89 -6.34 -22.37
C THR A 31 5.89 -7.47 -22.58
N LEU A 32 6.27 -7.75 -23.82
CA LEU A 32 7.31 -8.74 -24.16
C LEU A 32 8.67 -8.34 -23.59
N ALA A 33 9.06 -7.07 -23.73
CA ALA A 33 10.36 -6.57 -23.33
C ALA A 33 10.56 -6.56 -21.80
N PHE A 34 9.54 -6.18 -21.02
CA PHE A 34 9.59 -6.32 -19.55
C PHE A 34 9.69 -7.77 -19.09
N ASN A 35 9.23 -8.72 -19.92
CA ASN A 35 9.24 -10.15 -19.65
C ASN A 35 10.26 -10.89 -20.55
N ALA A 36 11.35 -10.23 -20.97
CA ALA A 36 12.39 -10.86 -21.78
C ALA A 36 12.89 -12.17 -21.11
N GLY A 37 13.00 -13.23 -21.91
CA GLY A 37 13.33 -14.58 -21.44
C GLY A 37 12.16 -15.37 -20.82
N ARG A 38 10.99 -14.77 -20.58
CA ARG A 38 9.81 -15.42 -19.98
C ARG A 38 8.64 -15.51 -20.96
N VAL A 39 7.82 -16.55 -20.81
CA VAL A 39 6.59 -16.71 -21.61
C VAL A 39 5.52 -15.77 -21.04
N VAL A 40 4.94 -14.94 -21.91
CA VAL A 40 3.80 -14.08 -21.60
C VAL A 40 2.53 -14.73 -22.16
N PRO A 41 1.56 -15.10 -21.32
CA PRO A 41 0.30 -15.67 -21.76
C PRO A 41 -0.50 -14.72 -22.65
N LEU A 42 -1.32 -15.28 -23.54
CA LEU A 42 -2.16 -14.50 -24.45
C LEU A 42 -3.12 -13.57 -23.69
N GLY A 43 -3.73 -14.06 -22.61
CA GLY A 43 -4.62 -13.28 -21.74
C GLY A 43 -3.94 -12.06 -21.10
N THR A 44 -2.62 -12.10 -20.88
CA THR A 44 -1.87 -10.96 -20.34
C THR A 44 -1.78 -9.82 -21.36
N PHE A 45 -1.49 -10.13 -22.63
CA PHE A 45 -1.53 -9.12 -23.69
C PHE A 45 -2.92 -8.52 -23.85
N ILE A 46 -3.96 -9.36 -23.76
CA ILE A 46 -5.34 -8.90 -23.87
C ILE A 46 -5.68 -7.92 -22.74
N ALA A 47 -5.37 -8.30 -21.50
CA ALA A 47 -5.60 -7.44 -20.33
C ALA A 47 -4.80 -6.13 -20.39
N HIS A 48 -3.53 -6.16 -20.82
CA HIS A 48 -2.72 -4.95 -20.90
C HIS A 48 -3.22 -3.97 -21.98
N VAL A 49 -3.67 -4.49 -23.13
CA VAL A 49 -4.10 -3.66 -24.27
C VAL A 49 -5.52 -3.13 -24.09
N TRP A 50 -6.46 -3.96 -23.60
CA TRP A 50 -7.89 -3.63 -23.58
C TRP A 50 -8.53 -3.60 -22.19
N GLY A 51 -7.82 -4.01 -21.14
CA GLY A 51 -8.38 -4.12 -19.79
C GLY A 51 -9.60 -5.04 -19.75
N GLU A 52 -10.68 -4.57 -19.13
CA GLU A 52 -11.95 -5.30 -18.95
C GLU A 52 -12.81 -5.39 -20.22
N HIS A 53 -12.43 -4.73 -21.32
CA HIS A 53 -13.25 -4.63 -22.52
C HIS A 53 -12.54 -5.15 -23.78
N PRO A 54 -12.13 -6.43 -23.80
CA PRO A 54 -11.48 -7.00 -24.97
C PRO A 54 -12.45 -7.19 -26.15
N PRO A 55 -12.01 -6.98 -27.41
CA PRO A 55 -12.83 -7.29 -28.57
C PRO A 55 -13.03 -8.81 -28.72
N ALA A 56 -14.12 -9.23 -29.37
CA ALA A 56 -14.45 -10.66 -29.57
C ALA A 56 -13.33 -11.49 -30.25
N LYS A 57 -12.44 -10.82 -31.00
CA LYS A 57 -11.29 -11.42 -31.69
C LYS A 57 -9.95 -10.95 -31.11
N ALA A 58 -9.89 -10.70 -29.80
CA ALA A 58 -8.71 -10.18 -29.13
C ALA A 58 -7.46 -11.05 -29.36
N GLU A 59 -7.61 -12.37 -29.29
CA GLU A 59 -6.53 -13.34 -29.54
C GLU A 59 -5.91 -13.21 -30.94
N GLU A 60 -6.75 -13.21 -31.99
CA GLU A 60 -6.32 -12.99 -33.38
C GLU A 60 -5.66 -11.62 -33.57
N THR A 61 -6.14 -10.62 -32.82
CA THR A 61 -5.63 -9.25 -32.87
C THR A 61 -4.26 -9.14 -32.20
N VAL A 62 -4.04 -9.78 -31.04
CA VAL A 62 -2.70 -9.86 -30.41
C VAL A 62 -1.71 -10.55 -31.33
N ALA A 63 -2.09 -11.65 -31.99
CA ALA A 63 -1.22 -12.31 -32.95
C ALA A 63 -0.79 -11.36 -34.10
N THR A 64 -1.66 -10.43 -34.50
CA THR A 64 -1.34 -9.38 -35.46
C THR A 64 -0.35 -8.36 -34.90
N TYR A 65 -0.52 -7.92 -33.66
CA TYR A 65 0.42 -7.01 -33.01
C TYR A 65 1.79 -7.65 -32.78
N VAL A 66 1.83 -8.94 -32.43
CA VAL A 66 3.09 -9.70 -32.34
C VAL A 66 3.77 -9.81 -33.69
N ARG A 67 3.03 -10.00 -34.79
CA ARG A 67 3.62 -9.97 -36.14
C ARG A 67 4.24 -8.61 -36.47
N ALA A 68 3.61 -7.51 -36.05
CA ALA A 68 4.16 -6.16 -36.21
C ALA A 68 5.45 -6.00 -35.38
N ALA A 69 5.46 -6.42 -34.11
CA ALA A 69 6.65 -6.41 -33.26
C ALA A 69 7.80 -7.25 -33.83
N ARG A 70 7.52 -8.44 -34.37
CA ARG A 70 8.52 -9.27 -35.06
C ARG A 70 9.14 -8.56 -36.25
N ARG A 71 8.30 -7.96 -37.10
CA ARG A 71 8.76 -7.22 -38.29
C ARG A 71 9.66 -6.06 -37.89
N MET A 72 9.29 -5.34 -36.82
CA MET A 72 10.08 -4.23 -36.32
C MET A 72 11.45 -4.68 -35.78
N ILE A 73 11.51 -5.78 -35.02
CA ILE A 73 12.78 -6.38 -34.56
C ILE A 73 13.65 -6.79 -35.75
N GLU A 74 13.07 -7.44 -36.75
CA GLU A 74 13.78 -7.86 -37.97
C GLU A 74 14.33 -6.67 -38.76
N GLN A 75 13.55 -5.58 -38.90
CA GLN A 75 14.00 -4.34 -39.54
C GLN A 75 15.16 -3.68 -38.78
N ALA A 76 15.18 -3.81 -37.45
CA ALA A 76 16.26 -3.32 -36.60
C ALA A 76 17.50 -4.27 -36.56
N GLY A 77 17.51 -5.34 -37.36
CA GLY A 77 18.62 -6.30 -37.43
C GLY A 77 18.60 -7.40 -36.37
N GLY A 78 17.50 -7.56 -35.63
CA GLY A 78 17.30 -8.68 -34.71
C GLY A 78 16.76 -9.93 -35.40
N GLY A 79 16.83 -11.07 -34.72
CA GLY A 79 16.32 -12.34 -35.24
C GLY A 79 14.79 -12.39 -35.24
N ARG A 80 14.20 -12.76 -36.37
CA ARG A 80 12.74 -12.90 -36.50
C ARG A 80 12.19 -13.99 -35.58
N GLU A 81 13.02 -14.98 -35.26
CA GLU A 81 12.79 -16.09 -34.34
C GLU A 81 12.80 -15.69 -32.86
N TRP A 82 13.25 -14.48 -32.52
CA TRP A 82 13.35 -14.05 -31.12
C TRP A 82 11.99 -14.00 -30.42
N ILE A 83 10.92 -13.61 -31.11
CA ILE A 83 9.58 -13.76 -30.53
C ILE A 83 9.09 -15.17 -30.83
N VAL A 84 9.26 -16.09 -29.88
CA VAL A 84 8.84 -17.48 -30.00
C VAL A 84 7.37 -17.60 -29.63
N ASN A 85 6.57 -18.20 -30.51
CA ASN A 85 5.22 -18.66 -30.17
C ASN A 85 5.33 -20.11 -29.73
N ARG A 86 4.98 -20.40 -28.47
CA ARG A 86 4.74 -21.78 -28.06
C ARG A 86 3.27 -22.05 -28.26
N ARG A 87 2.95 -22.94 -29.22
CA ARG A 87 1.57 -23.20 -29.65
C ARG A 87 0.69 -23.48 -28.41
N LEU A 88 -0.35 -22.65 -28.24
CA LEU A 88 -1.38 -22.64 -27.20
C LEU A 88 -1.09 -21.88 -25.88
N ASP A 89 0.14 -21.42 -25.59
CA ASP A 89 0.49 -20.90 -24.24
C ASP A 89 1.01 -19.44 -24.18
N GLY A 90 1.14 -18.76 -25.32
CA GLY A 90 1.54 -17.34 -25.39
C GLY A 90 2.82 -17.07 -26.17
N TYR A 91 3.50 -15.96 -25.84
CA TYR A 91 4.68 -15.47 -26.57
C TYR A 91 5.84 -15.16 -25.63
N ARG A 92 7.06 -15.50 -26.02
CA ARG A 92 8.29 -15.14 -25.31
C ARG A 92 9.20 -14.32 -26.21
N LEU A 93 9.80 -13.26 -25.68
CA LEU A 93 10.93 -12.59 -26.31
C LEU A 93 12.23 -13.27 -25.85
N ASP A 94 12.83 -14.05 -26.74
CA ASP A 94 14.08 -14.79 -26.58
C ASP A 94 15.22 -13.96 -27.17
N ALA A 95 15.51 -12.86 -26.48
CA ALA A 95 16.58 -11.93 -26.80
C ALA A 95 17.42 -11.70 -25.54
N ASP A 96 18.66 -11.26 -25.71
CA ASP A 96 19.49 -10.87 -24.57
C ASP A 96 18.76 -9.78 -23.76
N PRO A 97 18.48 -10.00 -22.46
CA PRO A 97 17.81 -9.02 -21.60
C PRO A 97 18.51 -7.66 -21.57
N ASP A 98 19.82 -7.62 -21.79
CA ASP A 98 20.59 -6.36 -21.83
C ASP A 98 20.27 -5.51 -23.05
N LEU A 99 19.53 -6.01 -24.04
CA LEU A 99 19.00 -5.18 -25.13
C LEU A 99 17.85 -4.29 -24.65
N VAL A 100 17.24 -4.58 -23.50
CA VAL A 100 16.13 -3.79 -22.93
C VAL A 100 16.70 -2.71 -22.01
N ASP A 101 16.44 -1.44 -22.32
CA ASP A 101 16.96 -0.30 -21.54
C ASP A 101 16.53 -0.30 -20.07
N HIS A 102 15.31 -0.72 -19.76
CA HIS A 102 14.84 -0.90 -18.39
C HIS A 102 15.70 -1.90 -17.62
N ARG A 103 16.04 -3.04 -18.24
CA ARG A 103 16.88 -4.06 -17.60
C ARG A 103 18.28 -3.52 -17.31
N ARG A 104 18.89 -2.87 -18.31
CA ARG A 104 20.19 -2.19 -18.15
C ARG A 104 20.15 -1.12 -17.06
N PHE A 105 19.09 -0.34 -16.98
CA PHE A 105 18.93 0.65 -15.90
C PHE A 105 18.92 -0.02 -14.52
N THR A 106 18.13 -1.09 -14.35
CA THR A 106 18.06 -1.85 -13.08
C THR A 106 19.44 -2.39 -12.69
N ASP A 107 20.16 -2.99 -13.64
CA ASP A 107 21.46 -3.63 -13.40
C ASP A 107 22.56 -2.58 -13.14
N LEU A 108 22.56 -1.45 -13.86
CA LEU A 108 23.47 -0.32 -13.59
C LEU A 108 23.18 0.31 -12.23
N ALA A 109 21.91 0.53 -11.87
CA ALA A 109 21.56 1.09 -10.57
C ALA A 109 21.95 0.16 -9.42
N ALA A 110 21.80 -1.16 -9.59
CA ALA A 110 22.27 -2.15 -8.61
C ALA A 110 23.81 -2.14 -8.48
N THR A 111 24.52 -2.05 -9.61
CA THR A 111 25.98 -1.97 -9.67
C THR A 111 26.50 -0.69 -9.00
N ALA A 112 25.87 0.46 -9.28
CA ALA A 112 26.21 1.74 -8.65
C ALA A 112 26.06 1.67 -7.12
N ARG A 113 24.97 1.08 -6.62
CA ARG A 113 24.78 0.85 -5.17
C ARG A 113 25.84 -0.10 -4.60
N ALA A 114 26.29 -1.10 -5.36
CA ALA A 114 27.36 -1.99 -4.93
C ALA A 114 28.71 -1.25 -4.82
N PHE A 115 29.03 -0.33 -5.74
CA PHE A 115 30.20 0.54 -5.60
C PHE A 115 30.09 1.46 -4.38
N ALA A 116 28.93 2.09 -4.17
CA ALA A 116 28.68 2.95 -3.01
C ALA A 116 28.88 2.21 -1.68
N ARG A 117 28.40 0.97 -1.57
CA ARG A 117 28.61 0.13 -0.37
C ARG A 117 30.08 -0.22 -0.11
N LYS A 118 30.91 -0.25 -1.15
CA LYS A 118 32.36 -0.48 -1.05
C LYS A 118 33.15 0.81 -0.81
N GLY A 119 32.47 1.97 -0.68
CA GLY A 119 33.09 3.28 -0.51
C GLY A 119 33.66 3.88 -1.81
N ASP A 120 33.40 3.27 -2.97
CA ASP A 120 33.85 3.79 -4.27
C ASP A 120 32.79 4.74 -4.84
N ASP A 121 32.63 5.89 -4.19
CA ASP A 121 31.57 6.85 -4.49
C ASP A 121 31.72 7.44 -5.91
N SER A 122 32.95 7.63 -6.40
CA SER A 122 33.20 8.15 -7.74
C SER A 122 32.67 7.22 -8.83
N ARG A 123 32.99 5.91 -8.76
CA ARG A 123 32.43 4.93 -9.71
C ARG A 123 30.94 4.73 -9.52
N ALA A 124 30.43 4.85 -8.30
CA ALA A 124 29.01 4.78 -8.03
C ALA A 124 28.25 5.91 -8.75
N VAL A 125 28.73 7.15 -8.64
CA VAL A 125 28.15 8.31 -9.33
C VAL A 125 28.20 8.11 -10.85
N GLU A 126 29.37 7.78 -11.42
CA GLU A 126 29.51 7.55 -12.86
C GLU A 126 28.53 6.47 -13.37
N THR A 127 28.36 5.39 -12.60
CA THR A 127 27.46 4.30 -12.94
C THR A 127 25.98 4.72 -12.84
N PHE A 128 25.60 5.50 -11.82
CA PHE A 128 24.26 6.07 -11.71
C PHE A 128 23.95 7.02 -12.86
N GLU A 129 24.90 7.86 -13.28
CA GLU A 129 24.69 8.74 -14.42
C GLU A 129 24.47 7.95 -15.71
N ARG A 130 25.23 6.88 -15.93
CA ARG A 130 25.01 5.96 -17.06
C ARG A 130 23.61 5.36 -17.01
N ALA A 131 23.12 4.98 -15.83
CA ALA A 131 21.77 4.46 -15.66
C ALA A 131 20.72 5.53 -15.98
N LEU A 132 20.85 6.73 -15.40
CA LEU A 132 19.88 7.82 -15.56
C LEU A 132 19.83 8.37 -17.00
N ARG A 133 20.95 8.33 -17.74
CA ARG A 133 20.99 8.67 -19.17
C ARG A 133 20.16 7.73 -20.07
N LEU A 134 19.77 6.56 -19.58
CA LEU A 134 18.86 5.67 -20.31
C LEU A 134 17.44 6.22 -20.37
N TRP A 135 17.07 7.17 -19.51
CA TRP A 135 15.77 7.81 -19.50
C TRP A 135 15.73 8.95 -20.52
N ARG A 136 14.74 8.92 -21.42
CA ARG A 136 14.53 9.92 -22.49
C ARG A 136 13.22 10.70 -22.34
N GLY A 137 12.62 10.64 -21.15
CA GLY A 137 11.32 11.23 -20.83
C GLY A 137 10.52 10.31 -19.92
N GLU A 138 9.20 10.48 -19.93
CA GLU A 138 8.28 9.57 -19.25
C GLU A 138 8.40 8.15 -19.84
N ALA A 139 8.57 7.13 -18.99
CA ALA A 139 8.60 5.75 -19.46
C ALA A 139 7.29 5.40 -20.18
N LEU A 140 7.31 4.55 -21.21
CA LEU A 140 6.12 4.16 -21.96
C LEU A 140 5.25 5.33 -22.46
N ALA A 141 5.83 6.51 -22.73
CA ALA A 141 5.07 7.75 -23.00
C ALA A 141 4.02 7.63 -24.12
N ASN A 142 4.31 6.81 -25.14
CA ASN A 142 3.43 6.57 -26.27
C ASN A 142 2.53 5.32 -26.13
N VAL A 143 2.41 4.74 -24.93
CA VAL A 143 1.52 3.61 -24.62
C VAL A 143 0.44 4.07 -23.65
N THR A 144 -0.81 3.83 -24.03
CA THR A 144 -1.98 4.17 -23.22
C THR A 144 -2.58 2.93 -22.56
N GLY A 145 -3.43 3.13 -21.56
CA GLY A 145 -4.13 2.06 -20.84
C GLY A 145 -3.65 1.88 -19.41
N GLN A 146 -4.51 1.29 -18.58
CA GLN A 146 -4.31 1.18 -17.13
C GLN A 146 -2.99 0.48 -16.74
N TRP A 147 -2.63 -0.60 -17.45
CA TRP A 147 -1.36 -1.28 -17.24
C TRP A 147 -0.15 -0.36 -17.45
N ALA A 148 -0.16 0.43 -18.52
CA ALA A 148 0.93 1.33 -18.85
C ALA A 148 1.04 2.49 -17.85
N GLU A 149 -0.09 3.01 -17.34
CA GLU A 149 -0.12 4.02 -16.27
C GLU A 149 0.49 3.48 -14.96
N LEU A 150 0.07 2.28 -14.52
CA LEU A 150 0.62 1.65 -13.31
C LEU A 150 2.12 1.37 -13.45
N ARG A 151 2.54 0.87 -14.62
CA ARG A 151 3.96 0.59 -14.88
C ARG A 151 4.77 1.88 -14.92
N ARG A 152 4.24 2.94 -15.54
CA ARG A 152 4.84 4.29 -15.55
C ARG A 152 5.12 4.81 -14.16
N HIS A 153 4.12 4.71 -13.28
CA HIS A 153 4.25 5.17 -11.90
C HIS A 153 5.38 4.43 -11.16
N GLY A 154 5.41 3.10 -11.21
CA GLY A 154 6.47 2.31 -10.59
C GLY A 154 7.87 2.66 -11.13
N LEU A 155 8.00 2.79 -12.45
CA LEU A 155 9.25 3.18 -13.11
C LEU A 155 9.72 4.58 -12.70
N ARG A 156 8.81 5.56 -12.62
CA ARG A 156 9.13 6.91 -12.14
C ARG A 156 9.74 6.87 -10.74
N LEU A 157 9.19 6.08 -9.83
CA LEU A 157 9.73 5.91 -8.47
C LEU A 157 11.13 5.28 -8.48
N GLU A 158 11.37 4.29 -9.35
CA GLU A 158 12.70 3.69 -9.50
C GLU A 158 13.74 4.70 -10.00
N ARG A 159 13.38 5.56 -10.97
CA ARG A 159 14.24 6.66 -11.46
C ARG A 159 14.57 7.64 -10.35
N LEU A 160 13.54 8.14 -9.63
CA LEU A 160 13.71 9.09 -8.54
C LEU A 160 14.62 8.52 -7.45
N LYS A 161 14.44 7.25 -7.09
CA LYS A 161 15.32 6.57 -6.12
C LYS A 161 16.77 6.55 -6.58
N ALA A 162 17.04 6.16 -7.82
CA ALA A 162 18.41 6.15 -8.36
C ALA A 162 19.02 7.57 -8.39
N ALA A 163 18.22 8.57 -8.75
CA ALA A 163 18.65 9.96 -8.76
C ALA A 163 18.96 10.48 -7.34
N TYR A 164 18.11 10.19 -6.36
CA TYR A 164 18.37 10.57 -4.96
C TYR A 164 19.58 9.84 -4.37
N ASP A 165 19.75 8.54 -4.64
CA ASP A 165 20.93 7.78 -4.21
C ASP A 165 22.24 8.39 -4.79
N MET A 166 22.21 8.87 -6.03
CA MET A 166 23.31 9.60 -6.66
C MET A 166 23.55 10.98 -6.02
N LEU A 167 22.49 11.71 -5.66
CA LEU A 167 22.62 13.00 -4.99
C LEU A 167 23.20 12.88 -3.58
N ASP A 168 22.85 11.82 -2.85
CA ASP A 168 23.47 11.51 -1.55
C ASP A 168 24.98 11.25 -1.69
N LEU A 169 25.41 10.59 -2.78
CA LEU A 169 26.82 10.40 -3.10
C LEU A 169 27.53 11.72 -3.43
N LEU A 170 26.91 12.57 -4.25
CA LEU A 170 27.44 13.89 -4.61
C LEU A 170 27.54 14.82 -3.39
N LEU A 171 26.56 14.77 -2.48
CA LEU A 171 26.62 15.48 -1.20
C LEU A 171 27.82 15.04 -0.36
N ARG A 172 28.07 13.73 -0.25
CA ARG A 172 29.24 13.18 0.47
C ARG A 172 30.56 13.61 -0.18
N ALA A 173 30.60 13.69 -1.50
CA ALA A 173 31.77 14.14 -2.25
C ALA A 173 31.99 15.67 -2.20
N GLY A 174 31.10 16.43 -1.55
CA GLY A 174 31.18 17.89 -1.49
C GLY A 174 30.81 18.61 -2.79
N ALA A 175 30.18 17.90 -3.75
CA ALA A 175 29.74 18.46 -5.03
C ALA A 175 28.41 19.23 -4.89
N TYR A 176 28.34 20.16 -3.93
CA TYR A 176 27.10 20.80 -3.49
C TYR A 176 26.40 21.58 -4.60
N GLY A 177 27.14 22.29 -5.45
CA GLY A 177 26.56 23.04 -6.56
C GLY A 177 25.79 22.15 -7.56
N GLU A 178 26.34 20.98 -7.85
CA GLU A 178 25.69 19.99 -8.71
C GLU A 178 24.46 19.37 -8.05
N VAL A 179 24.52 19.13 -6.74
CA VAL A 179 23.36 18.68 -5.97
C VAL A 179 22.23 19.70 -6.03
N VAL A 180 22.53 21.00 -5.88
CA VAL A 180 21.49 22.05 -5.95
C VAL A 180 20.76 22.03 -7.27
N ILE A 181 21.50 21.99 -8.39
CA ILE A 181 20.92 22.00 -9.74
C ILE A 181 20.04 20.76 -9.95
N ARG A 182 20.61 19.56 -9.76
CA ARG A 182 19.91 18.31 -10.02
C ARG A 182 18.74 18.06 -9.05
N ALA A 183 18.89 18.42 -7.77
CA ALA A 183 17.80 18.28 -6.80
C ALA A 183 16.67 19.28 -7.07
N ALA A 184 16.97 20.50 -7.52
CA ALA A 184 15.95 21.46 -7.92
C ALA A 184 15.14 20.97 -9.12
N GLU A 185 15.78 20.43 -10.15
CA GLU A 185 15.11 19.82 -11.31
C GLU A 185 14.18 18.68 -10.88
N LEU A 186 14.64 17.80 -9.98
CA LEU A 186 13.81 16.70 -9.48
C LEU A 186 12.63 17.19 -8.63
N VAL A 187 12.80 18.25 -7.83
CA VAL A 187 11.73 18.84 -7.02
C VAL A 187 10.72 19.57 -7.91
N GLU A 188 11.17 20.21 -8.98
CA GLU A 188 10.31 20.83 -9.98
C GLU A 188 9.52 19.77 -10.77
N GLU A 189 10.11 18.61 -11.03
CA GLU A 189 9.39 17.48 -11.63
C GLU A 189 8.40 16.83 -10.64
N GLU A 190 8.87 16.53 -9.42
CA GLU A 190 8.10 15.86 -8.37
C GLU A 190 8.58 16.35 -6.98
N PRO A 191 7.79 17.19 -6.28
CA PRO A 191 8.19 17.84 -5.04
C PRO A 191 8.12 16.88 -3.84
N THR A 192 9.11 15.99 -3.71
CA THR A 192 9.21 15.05 -2.58
C THR A 192 10.02 15.63 -1.42
N GLU A 193 9.74 15.17 -0.19
CA GLU A 193 10.52 15.58 0.99
C GLU A 193 12.02 15.24 0.84
N ARG A 194 12.34 14.07 0.28
CA ARG A 194 13.74 13.66 0.08
C ARG A 194 14.45 14.59 -0.90
N GLY A 195 13.80 14.93 -2.02
CA GLY A 195 14.34 15.89 -3.00
C GLY A 195 14.57 17.26 -2.38
N MET A 196 13.59 17.77 -1.63
CA MET A 196 13.73 19.04 -0.92
C MET A 196 14.85 19.01 0.12
N ALA A 197 14.97 17.94 0.91
CA ALA A 197 16.02 17.78 1.90
C ALA A 197 17.42 17.80 1.25
N LEU A 198 17.58 17.10 0.12
CA LEU A 198 18.82 17.09 -0.66
C LEU A 198 19.17 18.47 -1.20
N ALA A 199 18.18 19.18 -1.76
CA ALA A 199 18.36 20.54 -2.26
C ALA A 199 18.73 21.52 -1.12
N VAL A 200 18.06 21.43 0.03
CA VAL A 200 18.36 22.24 1.23
C VAL A 200 19.79 21.98 1.73
N ARG A 201 20.22 20.71 1.77
CA ARG A 201 21.60 20.34 2.14
C ARG A 201 22.62 20.83 1.11
N GLY A 202 22.30 20.75 -0.19
CA GLY A 202 23.13 21.31 -1.25
C GLY A 202 23.28 22.82 -1.16
N LEU A 203 22.17 23.55 -0.92
CA LEU A 203 22.18 25.00 -0.73
C LEU A 203 23.03 25.38 0.48
N ALA A 204 22.90 24.65 1.59
CA ALA A 204 23.70 24.88 2.79
C ALA A 204 25.19 24.61 2.55
N GLY A 205 25.53 23.48 1.93
CA GLY A 205 26.91 23.10 1.64
C GLY A 205 27.58 24.00 0.60
N SER A 206 26.83 24.57 -0.35
CA SER A 206 27.33 25.53 -1.34
C SER A 206 27.44 26.97 -0.82
N GLY A 207 27.11 27.23 0.45
CA GLY A 207 27.13 28.57 1.04
C GLY A 207 25.90 29.43 0.73
N GLN A 208 24.93 28.93 -0.05
CA GLN A 208 23.71 29.64 -0.45
C GLN A 208 22.59 29.52 0.62
N ARG A 209 22.95 29.62 1.90
CA ARG A 209 22.03 29.42 3.03
C ARG A 209 20.84 30.39 3.02
N ALA A 210 21.05 31.62 2.54
CA ALA A 210 20.02 32.64 2.40
C ALA A 210 18.88 32.25 1.43
N LEU A 211 19.12 31.32 0.49
CA LEU A 211 18.11 30.84 -0.47
C LEU A 211 17.24 29.70 0.08
N ILE A 212 17.65 29.08 1.20
CA ILE A 212 16.93 27.92 1.77
C ILE A 212 15.46 28.24 2.08
N PRO A 213 15.11 29.37 2.74
CA PRO A 213 13.71 29.67 3.05
C PRO A 213 12.83 29.88 1.80
N SER A 214 13.34 30.59 0.78
CA SER A 214 12.58 30.88 -0.44
C SER A 214 12.48 29.66 -1.36
N PHE A 215 13.51 28.82 -1.41
CA PHE A 215 13.44 27.51 -2.05
C PHE A 215 12.37 26.63 -1.38
N LEU A 216 12.44 26.46 -0.06
CA LEU A 216 11.52 25.59 0.66
C LEU A 216 10.07 26.11 0.55
N ALA A 217 9.84 27.42 0.61
CA ALA A 217 8.50 27.98 0.43
C ALA A 217 7.91 27.65 -0.94
N ARG A 218 8.67 27.83 -2.03
CA ARG A 218 8.22 27.48 -3.39
C ARG A 218 8.00 25.98 -3.56
N ALA A 219 8.92 25.15 -3.08
CA ALA A 219 8.79 23.71 -3.16
C ALA A 219 7.60 23.18 -2.32
N ALA A 220 7.32 23.80 -1.17
CA ALA A 220 6.17 23.48 -0.33
C ALA A 220 4.84 23.85 -1.02
N GLU A 221 4.79 24.99 -1.71
CA GLU A 221 3.63 25.40 -2.50
C GLU A 221 3.39 24.42 -3.65
N GLN A 222 4.44 24.04 -4.37
CA GLN A 222 4.34 23.04 -5.42
C GLN A 222 3.92 21.66 -4.88
N MET A 223 4.45 21.22 -3.74
CA MET A 223 4.03 19.98 -3.08
C MET A 223 2.56 20.00 -2.70
N TRP A 224 2.08 21.14 -2.22
CA TRP A 224 0.68 21.36 -1.92
C TRP A 224 -0.18 21.28 -3.19
N GLU A 225 0.24 21.88 -4.30
CA GLU A 225 -0.47 21.83 -5.58
C GLU A 225 -0.52 20.40 -6.17
N VAL A 226 0.61 19.68 -6.14
CA VAL A 226 0.74 18.33 -6.73
C VAL A 226 0.06 17.27 -5.88
N SER A 227 0.26 17.30 -4.56
CA SER A 227 -0.10 16.19 -3.66
C SER A 227 -1.07 16.55 -2.53
N GLY A 228 -1.40 17.83 -2.34
CA GLY A 228 -2.18 18.30 -1.18
C GLY A 228 -1.48 18.12 0.16
N SER A 229 -0.20 17.75 0.15
CA SER A 229 0.62 17.52 1.34
C SER A 229 1.54 18.71 1.60
N ARG A 230 2.04 18.83 2.82
CA ARG A 230 3.01 19.86 3.22
C ARG A 230 4.32 19.20 3.67
N PRO A 231 5.47 19.90 3.56
CA PRO A 231 6.70 19.42 4.14
C PRO A 231 6.56 19.12 5.63
N SER A 232 7.12 17.98 6.06
CA SER A 232 7.17 17.55 7.44
C SER A 232 7.85 18.59 8.34
N ALA A 233 7.50 18.52 9.63
CA ALA A 233 8.15 19.35 10.64
C ALA A 233 9.67 19.13 10.67
N ASP A 234 10.14 17.93 10.37
CA ASP A 234 11.56 17.57 10.34
C ASP A 234 12.30 18.23 9.19
N LEU A 235 11.73 18.22 7.98
CA LEU A 235 12.30 18.94 6.83
C LEU A 235 12.31 20.45 7.08
N VAL A 236 11.23 21.00 7.66
CA VAL A 236 11.16 22.42 8.03
C VAL A 236 12.19 22.76 9.11
N ALA A 237 12.39 21.88 10.11
CA ALA A 237 13.39 22.05 11.14
C ALA A 237 14.81 21.97 10.59
N LEU A 238 15.09 21.01 9.71
CA LEU A 238 16.36 20.87 8.98
C LEU A 238 16.68 22.16 8.21
N ALA A 239 15.73 22.65 7.43
CA ALA A 239 15.91 23.87 6.65
C ALA A 239 16.13 25.10 7.53
N ARG A 240 15.37 25.26 8.62
CA ARG A 240 15.56 26.35 9.58
C ARG A 240 16.92 26.30 10.27
N ARG A 241 17.39 25.10 10.65
CA ARG A 241 18.70 24.90 11.25
C ARG A 241 19.81 25.29 10.28
N LEU A 242 19.78 24.71 9.07
CA LEU A 242 20.80 24.96 8.05
C LEU A 242 20.78 26.41 7.52
N ALA A 243 19.64 27.10 7.56
CA ALA A 243 19.57 28.51 7.22
C ALA A 243 20.18 29.44 8.29
N ARG A 244 20.30 29.00 9.55
CA ARG A 244 20.73 29.83 10.70
C ARG A 244 22.17 29.58 11.15
N GLU A 245 22.76 28.46 10.77
CA GLU A 245 24.17 28.19 11.05
C GLU A 245 25.04 29.26 10.38
N PRO A 246 26.06 29.80 11.09
CA PRO A 246 26.94 30.82 10.54
C PRO A 246 27.66 30.30 9.29
N GLU A 247 27.82 31.16 8.28
CA GLU A 247 28.59 30.83 7.08
C GLU A 247 30.02 30.46 7.49
N GLY A 248 30.38 29.19 7.31
CA GLY A 248 31.77 28.77 7.33
C GLY A 248 32.50 29.34 6.11
N PRO A 249 33.84 29.39 6.12
CA PRO A 249 34.61 29.83 4.96
C PRO A 249 34.23 29.00 3.72
N PRO A 250 34.10 29.62 2.53
CA PRO A 250 33.71 28.91 1.32
C PRO A 250 34.67 27.75 1.05
N ALA A 251 34.12 26.58 0.75
CA ALA A 251 34.92 25.46 0.26
C ALA A 251 35.67 25.89 -1.00
N ALA A 252 36.97 25.63 -1.06
CA ALA A 252 37.82 26.01 -2.18
C ALA A 252 37.26 25.45 -3.49
N ALA A 253 37.12 26.31 -4.50
CA ALA A 253 36.69 25.91 -5.84
C ALA A 253 37.63 24.82 -6.39
N PRO A 254 37.11 23.80 -7.09
CA PRO A 254 37.96 22.81 -7.77
C PRO A 254 38.86 23.51 -8.81
N PRO A 255 40.09 23.03 -9.03
CA PRO A 255 41.00 23.61 -10.01
C PRO A 255 40.38 23.53 -11.42
N PRO A 256 40.59 24.54 -12.28
CA PRO A 256 40.05 24.52 -13.64
C PRO A 256 40.64 23.32 -14.42
N PRO A 257 39.83 22.63 -15.24
CA PRO A 257 40.33 21.55 -16.09
C PRO A 257 41.33 22.10 -17.12
N ALA A 258 42.43 21.37 -17.31
CA ALA A 258 43.46 21.70 -18.29
C ALA A 258 42.86 21.75 -19.71
N GLU A 259 43.24 22.79 -20.45
CA GLU A 259 42.77 23.08 -21.82
C GLU A 259 42.91 21.86 -22.76
N ALA A 260 41.78 21.29 -23.16
CA ALA A 260 41.68 20.50 -24.38
C ALA A 260 40.81 21.28 -25.36
N ARG A 261 41.43 21.74 -26.46
CA ARG A 261 40.81 22.50 -27.54
C ARG A 261 39.59 21.76 -28.10
N ALA A 262 38.40 22.30 -27.88
CA ALA A 262 37.18 21.88 -28.56
C ALA A 262 36.81 22.90 -29.65
N THR A 263 36.80 22.44 -30.89
CA THR A 263 36.27 23.15 -32.06
C THR A 263 34.76 23.35 -31.87
N VAL A 264 34.32 24.61 -31.83
CA VAL A 264 32.89 24.97 -31.74
C VAL A 264 32.25 24.82 -33.12
N VAL A 265 31.30 23.90 -33.23
CA VAL A 265 30.25 23.95 -34.26
C VAL A 265 29.03 24.56 -33.60
N MET A 266 28.65 25.77 -34.04
CA MET A 266 27.46 26.46 -33.58
C MET A 266 26.19 25.68 -33.95
N ASN A 267 25.22 25.62 -33.03
CA ASN A 267 23.83 25.84 -33.41
C ASN A 267 23.05 26.49 -32.26
N ALA A 268 22.41 27.60 -32.59
CA ALA A 268 21.71 28.49 -31.69
C ALA A 268 20.30 27.97 -31.34
N ARG A 269 19.91 28.08 -30.08
CA ARG A 269 18.64 28.68 -29.63
C ARG A 269 18.53 28.69 -28.10
N ASN A 270 18.26 29.89 -27.59
CA ASN A 270 17.65 30.24 -26.31
C ASN A 270 18.52 30.23 -25.04
N ALA A 271 19.13 31.39 -24.76
CA ALA A 271 19.49 31.84 -23.43
C ALA A 271 19.20 33.34 -23.31
N THR A 272 18.20 33.74 -22.52
CA THR A 272 18.22 34.99 -21.71
C THR A 272 17.03 35.04 -20.76
N ASN A 273 17.28 34.96 -19.45
CA ASN A 273 17.10 36.07 -18.49
C ASN A 273 16.92 35.57 -17.06
N ILE A 274 17.92 35.86 -16.21
CA ILE A 274 17.83 35.83 -14.75
C ILE A 274 18.63 37.03 -14.18
N TYR A 275 17.94 37.81 -13.32
CA TYR A 275 18.33 38.83 -12.32
C TYR A 275 18.99 40.18 -12.68
N GLN A 276 18.24 41.26 -12.40
CA GLN A 276 18.59 42.56 -11.78
C GLN A 276 17.27 43.37 -11.69
N ALA A 277 16.88 44.18 -10.70
CA ALA A 277 17.42 44.66 -9.44
C ALA A 277 16.24 45.23 -8.59
N ALA A 278 16.50 45.51 -7.31
CA ALA A 278 15.57 46.02 -6.29
C ALA A 278 15.13 47.50 -6.47
N GLY A 279 14.03 47.89 -5.79
CA GLY A 279 13.83 49.27 -5.29
C GLY A 279 12.52 49.99 -5.66
N ASP A 280 11.76 50.35 -4.62
CA ASP A 280 10.91 51.55 -4.45
C ASP A 280 9.48 51.71 -5.04
N GLN A 281 8.53 51.73 -4.08
CA GLN A 281 7.51 52.76 -3.79
C GLN A 281 6.45 53.22 -4.82
N TYR A 282 5.18 52.87 -4.48
CA TYR A 282 3.99 53.74 -4.31
C TYR A 282 3.20 54.38 -5.48
N PHE A 283 1.87 54.13 -5.39
CA PHE A 283 0.67 54.96 -5.67
C PHE A 283 0.07 55.16 -7.09
N PHE A 284 -1.18 54.65 -7.25
CA PHE A 284 -2.42 55.22 -7.84
C PHE A 284 -2.43 55.72 -9.31
N THR A 285 -3.34 55.29 -10.20
CA THR A 285 -4.78 55.66 -10.27
C THR A 285 -5.49 54.97 -11.46
N THR A 286 -6.82 54.88 -11.37
CA THR A 286 -7.80 54.24 -12.28
C THR A 286 -8.28 55.15 -13.46
N PRO A 287 -9.24 54.77 -14.34
CA PRO A 287 -9.20 54.90 -15.82
C PRO A 287 -10.19 55.96 -16.39
N PRO A 288 -10.44 56.04 -17.73
CA PRO A 288 -11.76 55.67 -18.29
C PRO A 288 -11.72 55.12 -19.74
N ARG A 289 -12.52 54.13 -20.18
CA ARG A 289 -13.96 54.05 -20.60
C ARG A 289 -14.36 54.69 -21.97
N VAL A 290 -15.08 53.87 -22.80
CA VAL A 290 -16.23 54.17 -23.73
C VAL A 290 -15.88 54.47 -25.22
N ARG A 291 -16.56 54.01 -26.30
CA ARG A 291 -17.78 53.19 -26.61
C ARG A 291 -17.75 52.68 -28.09
N GLN A 292 -18.45 51.56 -28.35
CA GLN A 292 -19.38 51.15 -29.47
C GLN A 292 -19.50 52.04 -30.73
N ALA A 293 -19.84 51.64 -31.98
CA ALA A 293 -20.38 50.48 -32.77
C ALA A 293 -20.75 51.11 -34.19
N PRO A 294 -21.16 50.44 -35.30
CA PRO A 294 -22.35 49.57 -35.43
C PRO A 294 -22.36 48.44 -36.50
N ASP A 295 -23.46 47.68 -36.47
CA ASP A 295 -23.91 46.50 -37.26
C ASP A 295 -24.41 46.76 -38.70
N ALA A 296 -24.40 45.71 -39.56
CA ALA A 296 -25.58 45.28 -40.35
C ALA A 296 -25.43 43.96 -41.19
N ARG A 297 -26.14 42.91 -40.74
CA ARG A 297 -27.15 42.02 -41.44
C ARG A 297 -26.81 40.99 -42.57
N ARG A 298 -27.17 39.72 -42.23
CA ARG A 298 -27.94 38.63 -42.93
C ARG A 298 -27.27 37.89 -44.13
N ALA A 299 -27.37 36.56 -44.37
CA ALA A 299 -28.37 35.52 -44.03
C ALA A 299 -27.84 34.04 -44.09
N ARG A 300 -28.48 33.16 -43.28
CA ARG A 300 -28.76 31.68 -43.30
C ARG A 300 -28.09 30.77 -44.38
N THR A 301 -27.58 29.55 -44.12
CA THR A 301 -28.23 28.33 -43.54
C THR A 301 -27.23 27.19 -43.16
N SER A 302 -27.53 26.51 -42.03
CA SER A 302 -27.29 25.10 -41.61
C SER A 302 -26.06 24.25 -42.05
N LYS A 303 -25.20 23.89 -41.08
CA LYS A 303 -24.96 22.50 -40.58
C LYS A 303 -23.87 22.53 -39.50
N THR A 304 -24.26 22.29 -38.24
CA THR A 304 -23.37 22.21 -37.07
C THR A 304 -22.87 20.77 -36.87
N ALA A 305 -21.57 20.54 -37.06
CA ALA A 305 -20.84 19.41 -36.48
C ALA A 305 -20.12 19.90 -35.21
N ARG A 306 -20.52 19.36 -34.05
CA ARG A 306 -19.86 19.58 -32.76
C ARG A 306 -18.59 18.74 -32.71
N THR A 307 -17.42 19.38 -32.76
CA THR A 307 -16.17 18.81 -32.25
C THR A 307 -16.05 19.20 -30.78
N SER A 308 -16.31 18.26 -29.87
CA SER A 308 -16.01 18.39 -28.45
C SER A 308 -14.49 18.36 -28.26
N LYS A 309 -13.90 19.49 -27.85
CA LYS A 309 -12.56 19.52 -27.25
C LYS A 309 -12.64 18.80 -25.91
N THR A 310 -12.12 17.58 -25.84
CA THR A 310 -11.84 16.88 -24.58
C THR A 310 -10.53 17.43 -24.02
N GLN A 311 -10.64 18.27 -22.99
CA GLN A 311 -9.54 18.58 -22.07
C GLN A 311 -9.15 17.30 -21.31
N PRO A 312 -7.85 16.98 -21.16
CA PRO A 312 -7.41 15.93 -20.24
C PRO A 312 -7.69 16.35 -18.80
N CYS A 313 -8.39 15.47 -18.08
CA CYS A 313 -8.74 15.61 -16.68
C CYS A 313 -7.50 15.30 -15.80
N PRO A 314 -7.12 16.16 -14.84
CA PRO A 314 -6.01 15.90 -13.93
C PRO A 314 -6.35 14.75 -12.95
N PRO A 315 -5.35 14.06 -12.40
CA PRO A 315 -5.57 13.03 -11.38
C PRO A 315 -6.16 13.64 -10.09
N PRO A 316 -7.07 12.97 -9.38
CA PRO A 316 -7.66 13.51 -8.15
C PRO A 316 -6.65 13.42 -7.00
N SER A 317 -6.04 14.55 -6.64
CA SER A 317 -5.54 14.80 -5.28
C SER A 317 -6.75 15.08 -4.38
N MET A 318 -7.46 14.02 -3.96
CA MET A 318 -8.44 14.16 -2.88
C MET A 318 -7.71 14.11 -1.54
N CYS A 319 -7.19 15.27 -1.16
CA CYS A 319 -7.28 15.65 0.23
C CYS A 319 -8.78 15.77 0.52
N VAL A 320 -9.39 14.76 1.16
CA VAL A 320 -10.60 15.04 1.93
C VAL A 320 -10.19 16.20 2.81
N ARG A 321 -10.85 17.36 2.66
CA ARG A 321 -10.77 18.42 3.66
C ARG A 321 -11.12 17.77 4.99
N VAL A 322 -10.13 17.34 5.77
CA VAL A 322 -10.28 17.43 7.21
C VAL A 322 -10.46 18.91 7.41
N VAL A 323 -11.70 19.32 7.67
CA VAL A 323 -12.00 20.66 8.13
C VAL A 323 -11.26 20.78 9.46
N THR A 324 -9.99 21.17 9.43
CA THR A 324 -9.19 21.47 10.62
C THR A 324 -9.57 22.83 11.22
N GLY A 325 -10.68 23.40 10.78
CA GLY A 325 -11.37 24.52 11.41
C GLY A 325 -12.72 24.05 11.95
N GLY A 326 -12.72 23.26 13.01
CA GLY A 326 -13.93 22.73 13.64
C GLY A 326 -13.68 22.48 15.12
N HIS A 327 -14.71 22.70 15.95
CA HIS A 327 -14.69 22.57 17.41
C HIS A 327 -13.92 21.33 17.91
N ARG A 328 -13.05 21.51 18.91
CA ARG A 328 -12.53 20.38 19.69
C ARG A 328 -13.62 19.92 20.65
N LEU A 329 -13.79 18.60 20.79
CA LEU A 329 -14.62 18.06 21.85
C LEU A 329 -14.05 18.53 23.20
N ARG A 330 -14.90 19.07 24.07
CA ARG A 330 -14.54 19.54 25.40
C ARG A 330 -15.66 19.23 26.39
N GLY A 331 -15.32 19.16 27.67
CA GLY A 331 -16.30 19.00 28.74
C GLY A 331 -16.96 17.62 28.74
N GLU A 332 -18.26 17.58 29.00
CA GLU A 332 -19.03 16.34 29.26
C GLU A 332 -19.01 15.37 28.08
N ALA A 333 -19.13 15.86 26.85
CA ALA A 333 -19.10 15.03 25.64
C ALA A 333 -17.80 14.22 25.49
N MET A 334 -16.66 14.83 25.86
CA MET A 334 -15.37 14.14 25.83
C MET A 334 -15.31 13.01 26.85
N VAL A 335 -15.76 13.30 28.08
CA VAL A 335 -15.80 12.33 29.19
C VAL A 335 -16.74 11.17 28.86
N GLU A 336 -17.88 11.44 28.24
CA GLU A 336 -18.83 10.40 27.83
C GLU A 336 -18.20 9.44 26.82
N LEU A 337 -17.59 9.95 25.73
CA LEU A 337 -16.96 9.10 24.71
C LEU A 337 -15.72 8.34 25.24
N GLU A 338 -14.97 8.95 26.17
CA GLU A 338 -13.88 8.27 26.88
C GLU A 338 -14.38 7.10 27.73
N GLY A 339 -15.63 7.14 28.20
CA GLY A 339 -16.26 6.07 28.97
C GLY A 339 -16.30 4.71 28.26
N LEU A 340 -16.13 4.67 26.93
CA LEU A 340 -15.98 3.40 26.19
C LEU A 340 -14.64 2.71 26.48
N PHE A 341 -13.62 3.44 26.91
CA PHE A 341 -12.25 2.93 27.13
C PHE A 341 -12.03 2.52 28.59
N THR A 342 -12.80 1.54 29.05
CA THR A 342 -12.72 1.04 30.43
C THR A 342 -11.66 -0.05 30.56
N PRO A 343 -10.65 0.07 31.45
CA PRO A 343 -9.68 -0.99 31.69
C PRO A 343 -10.34 -2.28 32.20
N ALA A 344 -9.82 -3.43 31.76
CA ALA A 344 -10.28 -4.73 32.18
C ALA A 344 -9.82 -5.06 33.61
N ALA A 345 -10.61 -5.89 34.32
CA ALA A 345 -10.23 -6.40 35.64
C ALA A 345 -9.06 -7.41 35.56
N GLU A 346 -8.93 -8.09 34.43
CA GLU A 346 -7.89 -9.09 34.17
C GLU A 346 -7.57 -9.14 32.66
N GLU A 347 -6.38 -9.60 32.31
CA GLU A 347 -5.97 -9.78 30.92
C GLU A 347 -6.58 -11.05 30.31
N ARG A 348 -7.23 -10.92 29.16
CA ARG A 348 -7.71 -12.04 28.33
C ARG A 348 -7.26 -11.87 26.88
N ILE A 349 -7.44 -12.91 26.08
CA ILE A 349 -6.91 -13.00 24.73
C ILE A 349 -8.05 -13.41 23.81
N GLY A 350 -8.22 -12.69 22.71
CA GLY A 350 -9.11 -13.07 21.61
C GLY A 350 -8.32 -13.28 20.31
N ILE A 351 -8.83 -14.14 19.45
CA ILE A 351 -8.36 -14.32 18.07
C ILE A 351 -9.54 -14.21 17.11
N GLU A 352 -9.32 -13.56 15.98
CA GLU A 352 -10.22 -13.60 14.83
C GLU A 352 -9.44 -14.19 13.65
N VAL A 353 -10.05 -15.15 12.95
CA VAL A 353 -9.45 -15.87 11.83
C VAL A 353 -10.38 -15.82 10.63
N GLU A 354 -9.96 -15.12 9.59
CA GLU A 354 -10.67 -15.07 8.32
C GLU A 354 -10.13 -16.18 7.39
N CYS A 355 -11.03 -17.00 6.87
CA CYS A 355 -10.75 -18.08 5.94
C CYS A 355 -11.58 -17.89 4.67
N GLY A 356 -10.95 -17.96 3.51
CA GLY A 356 -11.68 -18.08 2.26
C GLY A 356 -12.52 -19.36 2.27
N LEU A 357 -13.84 -19.24 2.08
CA LEU A 357 -14.68 -20.40 1.82
C LEU A 357 -14.70 -20.61 0.30
N VAL A 358 -13.97 -21.61 -0.17
CA VAL A 358 -13.69 -21.79 -1.60
C VAL A 358 -14.09 -23.18 -2.09
N ASP A 359 -14.39 -23.28 -3.39
CA ASP A 359 -14.51 -24.55 -4.09
C ASP A 359 -13.17 -25.32 -4.02
N ASP A 360 -13.24 -26.60 -3.68
CA ASP A 360 -12.06 -27.43 -3.42
C ASP A 360 -11.19 -27.71 -4.64
N ARG A 361 -11.72 -27.52 -5.86
CA ARG A 361 -11.03 -27.75 -7.13
C ARG A 361 -10.62 -26.46 -7.81
N LEU A 362 -11.53 -25.48 -7.83
CA LEU A 362 -11.35 -24.21 -8.54
C LEU A 362 -10.71 -23.14 -7.66
N GLY A 363 -10.83 -23.26 -6.33
CA GLY A 363 -10.33 -22.27 -5.38
C GLY A 363 -11.04 -20.92 -5.43
N GLN A 364 -12.16 -20.83 -6.16
CA GLN A 364 -13.03 -19.65 -6.21
C GLN A 364 -13.97 -19.63 -5.01
N SER A 365 -14.33 -18.43 -4.55
CA SER A 365 -15.20 -18.22 -3.40
C SER A 365 -16.57 -18.87 -3.62
N ALA A 366 -17.10 -19.50 -2.59
CA ALA A 366 -18.43 -20.06 -2.59
C ALA A 366 -19.48 -18.94 -2.67
N PRO A 367 -20.56 -19.11 -3.45
CA PRO A 367 -21.68 -18.18 -3.43
C PRO A 367 -22.38 -18.18 -2.07
N TYR A 368 -23.23 -17.18 -1.80
CA TYR A 368 -24.06 -17.19 -0.59
C TYR A 368 -25.13 -18.30 -0.65
N ASP A 369 -25.93 -18.32 -1.72
CA ASP A 369 -27.01 -19.28 -1.92
C ASP A 369 -26.54 -20.59 -2.59
N GLY A 370 -27.40 -21.61 -2.53
CA GLY A 370 -27.18 -22.91 -3.15
C GLY A 370 -26.63 -23.97 -2.19
N GLN A 371 -26.65 -25.23 -2.62
CA GLN A 371 -26.25 -26.38 -1.78
C GLN A 371 -24.76 -26.34 -1.38
N CYS A 372 -23.93 -25.79 -2.26
CA CYS A 372 -22.50 -25.52 -2.07
C CYS A 372 -22.25 -24.04 -1.74
N GLY A 373 -23.21 -23.35 -1.12
CA GLY A 373 -23.10 -21.96 -0.71
C GLY A 373 -22.79 -21.78 0.78
N SER A 374 -22.37 -20.57 1.16
CA SER A 374 -22.02 -20.23 2.54
C SER A 374 -23.22 -20.29 3.49
N ARG A 375 -24.44 -19.94 3.04
CA ARG A 375 -25.66 -20.10 3.83
C ARG A 375 -25.90 -21.56 4.22
N ALA A 376 -25.79 -22.47 3.25
CA ALA A 376 -26.00 -23.90 3.48
C ALA A 376 -24.94 -24.48 4.42
N LEU A 377 -23.69 -23.99 4.36
CA LEU A 377 -22.66 -24.32 5.35
C LEU A 377 -23.09 -23.87 6.75
N LEU A 378 -23.47 -22.60 6.92
CA LEU A 378 -23.91 -22.08 8.23
C LEU A 378 -25.11 -22.83 8.79
N GLU A 379 -26.09 -23.19 7.96
CA GLU A 379 -27.23 -24.01 8.37
C GLU A 379 -26.76 -25.38 8.89
N ARG A 380 -25.81 -26.05 8.20
CA ARG A 380 -25.25 -27.33 8.67
C ARG A 380 -24.46 -27.17 9.97
N VAL A 381 -23.62 -26.14 10.09
CA VAL A 381 -22.89 -25.83 11.34
C VAL A 381 -23.88 -25.62 12.48
N ARG A 382 -24.95 -24.84 12.25
CA ARG A 382 -26.03 -24.62 13.20
C ARG A 382 -26.65 -25.93 13.71
N HIS A 383 -27.01 -26.82 12.78
CA HIS A 383 -27.66 -28.08 13.11
C HIS A 383 -26.74 -29.09 13.79
N GLU A 384 -25.50 -29.22 13.30
CA GLU A 384 -24.58 -30.27 13.76
C GLU A 384 -23.80 -29.88 15.02
N LEU A 385 -23.49 -28.60 15.19
CA LEU A 385 -22.78 -28.09 16.37
C LEU A 385 -23.72 -27.46 17.42
N GLY A 386 -25.03 -27.49 17.19
CA GLY A 386 -26.02 -26.90 18.10
C GLY A 386 -25.82 -25.40 18.29
N ALA A 387 -25.44 -24.68 17.23
CA ALA A 387 -25.15 -23.26 17.27
C ALA A 387 -26.42 -22.42 17.09
N GLU A 388 -26.45 -21.22 17.65
CA GLU A 388 -27.55 -20.27 17.50
C GLU A 388 -27.36 -19.40 16.26
N PRO A 389 -28.43 -19.05 15.51
CA PRO A 389 -28.30 -18.29 14.28
C PRO A 389 -28.05 -16.79 14.54
N ILE A 390 -27.11 -16.22 13.80
CA ILE A 390 -26.89 -14.77 13.73
C ILE A 390 -27.49 -14.28 12.42
N ASN A 391 -28.59 -13.52 12.52
CA ASN A 391 -29.30 -12.97 11.37
C ASN A 391 -29.12 -11.47 11.23
N GLU A 392 -28.95 -11.01 9.99
CA GLU A 392 -28.93 -9.58 9.64
C GLU A 392 -29.97 -9.36 8.53
N ALA A 393 -30.93 -8.44 8.76
CA ALA A 393 -32.05 -8.19 7.85
C ALA A 393 -32.81 -9.46 7.38
N GLY A 394 -32.90 -10.48 8.24
CA GLY A 394 -33.59 -11.74 7.95
C GLY A 394 -32.75 -12.78 7.20
N ALA A 395 -31.50 -12.48 6.86
CA ALA A 395 -30.56 -13.43 6.26
C ALA A 395 -29.61 -14.02 7.32
N LEU A 396 -29.33 -15.32 7.21
CA LEU A 396 -28.37 -16.01 8.08
C LEU A 396 -26.95 -15.62 7.65
N VAL A 397 -26.27 -14.84 8.49
CA VAL A 397 -24.92 -14.33 8.19
C VAL A 397 -23.87 -14.84 9.16
N GLY A 398 -24.26 -15.66 10.13
CA GLY A 398 -23.35 -16.35 11.03
C GLY A 398 -24.08 -17.26 11.99
N VAL A 399 -23.32 -17.89 12.88
CA VAL A 399 -23.81 -18.70 14.00
C VAL A 399 -22.94 -18.47 15.23
N GLU A 400 -23.52 -18.64 16.42
CA GLU A 400 -22.81 -18.60 17.70
C GLU A 400 -22.79 -20.01 18.32
N LEU A 401 -21.59 -20.55 18.52
CA LEU A 401 -21.38 -21.84 19.15
C LEU A 401 -21.72 -21.76 20.65
N ALA A 402 -22.10 -22.90 21.26
CA ALA A 402 -22.54 -22.94 22.65
C ALA A 402 -21.55 -22.36 23.68
N HIS A 403 -20.25 -22.35 23.36
CA HIS A 403 -19.21 -21.80 24.22
C HIS A 403 -18.86 -20.32 23.92
N GLY A 404 -19.63 -19.66 23.06
CA GLY A 404 -19.53 -18.23 22.76
C GLY A 404 -18.66 -17.85 21.56
N ALA A 405 -18.07 -18.81 20.85
CA ALA A 405 -17.38 -18.52 19.60
C ALA A 405 -18.37 -18.20 18.48
N GLN A 406 -18.04 -17.24 17.63
CA GLN A 406 -18.87 -16.84 16.51
C GLN A 406 -18.24 -17.27 15.19
N VAL A 407 -19.05 -17.82 14.29
CA VAL A 407 -18.67 -18.16 12.92
C VAL A 407 -19.54 -17.32 12.00
N SER A 408 -18.99 -16.29 11.38
CA SER A 408 -19.75 -15.31 10.61
C SER A 408 -19.21 -15.15 9.19
N LEU A 409 -19.98 -14.50 8.32
CA LEU A 409 -19.52 -14.15 6.97
C LEU A 409 -18.87 -12.77 6.98
N GLU A 410 -17.69 -12.65 6.40
CA GLU A 410 -17.16 -11.37 5.95
C GLU A 410 -18.00 -10.80 4.80
N LEU A 411 -17.80 -9.53 4.46
CA LEU A 411 -18.60 -8.84 3.43
C LEU A 411 -18.53 -9.57 2.07
N GLY A 412 -17.36 -10.13 1.72
CA GLY A 412 -17.12 -10.94 0.53
C GLY A 412 -17.44 -12.44 0.65
N GLY A 413 -18.07 -12.88 1.74
CA GLY A 413 -18.49 -14.26 1.93
C GLY A 413 -17.42 -15.22 2.48
N ALA A 414 -16.23 -14.73 2.82
CA ALA A 414 -15.26 -15.50 3.61
C ALA A 414 -15.83 -15.83 5.00
N ILE A 415 -15.37 -16.92 5.61
CA ILE A 415 -15.77 -17.31 6.96
C ILE A 415 -14.81 -16.64 7.96
N GLU A 416 -15.36 -15.86 8.88
CA GLU A 416 -14.66 -15.35 10.05
C GLU A 416 -15.01 -16.22 11.26
N TYR A 417 -13.99 -16.72 11.95
CA TYR A 417 -14.12 -17.29 13.28
C TYR A 417 -13.64 -16.26 14.31
N SER A 418 -14.47 -15.92 15.29
CA SER A 418 -14.13 -15.06 16.43
C SER A 418 -14.28 -15.83 17.73
N SER A 419 -13.18 -15.96 18.48
CA SER A 419 -13.17 -16.70 19.75
C SER A 419 -13.86 -15.92 20.88
N PRO A 420 -14.45 -16.59 21.89
CA PRO A 420 -14.66 -15.94 23.18
C PRO A 420 -13.31 -15.56 23.81
N PRO A 421 -13.27 -14.68 24.82
CA PRO A 421 -12.02 -14.27 25.45
C PRO A 421 -11.45 -15.37 26.37
N PHE A 422 -10.18 -15.72 26.22
CA PHE A 422 -9.48 -16.75 27.02
C PHE A 422 -8.41 -16.16 27.95
N ARG A 423 -8.13 -16.84 29.07
CA ARG A 423 -7.01 -16.49 29.96
C ARG A 423 -5.68 -17.08 29.51
N SER A 424 -5.72 -18.27 28.89
CA SER A 424 -4.54 -18.96 28.35
C SER A 424 -4.57 -18.94 26.82
N LEU A 425 -3.44 -18.52 26.24
CA LEU A 425 -3.15 -18.62 24.82
C LEU A 425 -3.22 -20.06 24.31
N SER A 426 -2.77 -21.02 25.12
CA SER A 426 -2.77 -22.43 24.73
C SER A 426 -4.18 -22.99 24.56
N ASP A 427 -5.10 -22.62 25.45
CA ASP A 427 -6.50 -23.04 25.39
C ASP A 427 -7.26 -22.32 24.27
N LEU A 428 -6.96 -21.02 24.06
CA LEU A 428 -7.45 -20.26 22.91
C LEU A 428 -7.11 -20.95 21.59
N VAL A 429 -5.82 -21.28 21.39
CA VAL A 429 -5.32 -21.90 20.16
C VAL A 429 -5.88 -23.31 19.99
N ALA A 430 -5.96 -24.10 21.07
CA ALA A 430 -6.52 -25.45 21.01
C ALA A 430 -8.00 -25.43 20.61
N THR A 431 -8.80 -24.54 21.22
CA THR A 431 -10.23 -24.40 20.92
C THR A 431 -10.45 -23.91 19.50
N THR A 432 -9.75 -22.84 19.10
CA THR A 432 -9.81 -22.29 17.73
C THR A 432 -9.48 -23.35 16.68
N ARG A 433 -8.43 -24.15 16.90
CA ARG A 433 -8.07 -25.22 15.97
C ARG A 433 -9.11 -26.35 15.95
N HIS A 434 -9.72 -26.67 17.09
CA HIS A 434 -10.78 -27.65 17.17
C HIS A 434 -11.99 -27.23 16.33
N ASP A 435 -12.49 -26.01 16.54
CA ASP A 435 -13.68 -25.50 15.87
C ASP A 435 -13.48 -25.34 14.37
N LEU A 436 -12.35 -24.75 13.94
CA LEU A 436 -12.04 -24.61 12.52
C LEU A 436 -11.96 -25.97 11.81
N ARG A 437 -11.41 -27.01 12.45
CA ARG A 437 -11.41 -28.38 11.91
C ARG A 437 -12.80 -28.99 11.81
N ALA A 438 -13.66 -28.74 12.80
CA ALA A 438 -15.05 -29.19 12.78
C ALA A 438 -15.80 -28.54 11.60
N ILE A 439 -15.67 -27.21 11.44
CA ILE A 439 -16.27 -26.46 10.34
C ILE A 439 -15.70 -26.91 8.98
N ALA A 440 -14.39 -27.18 8.89
CA ALA A 440 -13.75 -27.71 7.69
C ALA A 440 -14.29 -29.09 7.30
N SER A 441 -14.55 -29.94 8.29
CA SER A 441 -15.14 -31.27 8.06
C SER A 441 -16.57 -31.17 7.52
N ILE A 442 -17.33 -30.17 7.97
CA ILE A 442 -18.69 -29.90 7.45
C ILE A 442 -18.62 -29.32 6.02
N ALA A 443 -17.70 -28.39 5.76
CA ALA A 443 -17.51 -27.77 4.45
C ALA A 443 -17.08 -28.79 3.37
N ALA A 444 -16.15 -29.69 3.71
CA ALA A 444 -15.60 -30.70 2.79
C ALA A 444 -16.67 -31.61 2.19
N ARG A 445 -17.75 -31.92 2.93
CA ARG A 445 -18.87 -32.75 2.44
C ARG A 445 -19.67 -32.10 1.31
N SER A 446 -19.46 -30.80 1.06
CA SER A 446 -20.11 -30.05 -0.02
C SER A 446 -19.13 -29.60 -1.11
N GLY A 447 -17.92 -30.18 -1.15
CA GLY A 447 -16.87 -29.77 -2.10
C GLY A 447 -16.28 -28.39 -1.81
N LEU A 448 -16.38 -27.93 -0.56
CA LEU A 448 -15.83 -26.64 -0.13
C LEU A 448 -14.63 -26.85 0.80
N ALA A 449 -13.74 -25.86 0.84
CA ALA A 449 -12.60 -25.82 1.74
C ALA A 449 -12.55 -24.47 2.47
N LEU A 450 -12.10 -24.50 3.74
CA LEU A 450 -11.68 -23.30 4.45
C LEU A 450 -10.19 -23.08 4.20
N LEU A 451 -9.84 -21.93 3.63
CA LEU A 451 -8.48 -21.57 3.25
C LEU A 451 -8.03 -20.33 4.02
N PRO A 452 -7.25 -20.47 5.12
CA PRO A 452 -6.62 -19.35 5.78
C PRO A 452 -5.53 -18.75 4.88
N GLY A 453 -5.32 -17.43 4.96
CA GLY A 453 -4.34 -16.73 4.14
C GLY A 453 -4.43 -15.22 4.28
N GLY A 454 -3.70 -14.47 3.45
CA GLY A 454 -3.83 -13.01 3.37
C GLY A 454 -4.83 -12.53 2.31
N LEU A 455 -5.19 -13.38 1.34
CA LEU A 455 -6.07 -13.06 0.21
C LEU A 455 -6.71 -14.34 -0.33
N VAL A 456 -7.96 -14.25 -0.79
CA VAL A 456 -8.58 -15.32 -1.58
C VAL A 456 -7.92 -15.39 -2.97
N PRO A 457 -7.24 -16.49 -3.32
CA PRO A 457 -6.25 -16.48 -4.40
C PRO A 457 -6.80 -16.54 -5.83
N PHE A 458 -8.04 -17.01 -6.05
CA PHE A 458 -8.55 -17.29 -7.41
C PHE A 458 -9.86 -16.58 -7.78
N THR A 459 -10.49 -15.88 -6.85
CA THR A 459 -11.75 -15.17 -7.11
C THR A 459 -11.44 -13.82 -7.74
N PRO A 460 -11.90 -13.56 -8.98
CA PRO A 460 -11.76 -12.24 -9.56
C PRO A 460 -12.71 -11.25 -8.88
N ARG A 461 -12.30 -9.98 -8.83
CA ARG A 461 -13.05 -8.92 -8.14
C ARG A 461 -14.52 -8.85 -8.58
N GLU A 462 -14.80 -9.03 -9.87
CA GLU A 462 -16.15 -8.91 -10.42
C GLU A 462 -17.07 -10.06 -9.99
N ARG A 463 -16.51 -11.12 -9.40
CA ARG A 463 -17.23 -12.31 -8.94
C ARG A 463 -17.21 -12.48 -7.43
N ILE A 464 -16.88 -11.44 -6.67
CA ILE A 464 -16.99 -11.46 -5.20
C ILE A 464 -18.43 -11.85 -4.82
N PRO A 465 -18.63 -12.93 -4.05
CA PRO A 465 -19.96 -13.35 -3.61
C PRO A 465 -20.37 -12.55 -2.38
N TRP A 466 -20.80 -11.31 -2.62
CA TRP A 466 -21.25 -10.40 -1.56
C TRP A 466 -22.28 -11.07 -0.64
N ALA A 467 -21.99 -11.12 0.66
CA ALA A 467 -22.94 -11.57 1.66
C ALA A 467 -24.17 -10.64 1.68
N PRO A 468 -25.37 -11.11 2.05
CA PRO A 468 -26.59 -10.30 2.06
C PRO A 468 -26.64 -9.34 3.26
N LYS A 469 -25.63 -8.46 3.39
CA LYS A 469 -25.50 -7.49 4.48
C LYS A 469 -25.86 -6.09 3.96
N PRO A 470 -26.94 -5.45 4.47
CA PRO A 470 -27.44 -4.17 3.94
C PRO A 470 -26.41 -3.04 3.89
N ARG A 471 -25.40 -3.07 4.78
CA ARG A 471 -24.34 -2.05 4.83
C ARG A 471 -23.38 -2.08 3.63
N ILE A 472 -23.30 -3.17 2.87
CA ILE A 472 -22.36 -3.30 1.74
C ILE A 472 -22.63 -2.21 0.68
N ASP A 473 -23.87 -2.01 0.28
CA ASP A 473 -24.21 -1.01 -0.73
C ASP A 473 -23.96 0.42 -0.25
N ILE A 474 -24.03 0.66 1.06
CA ILE A 474 -23.69 1.96 1.65
C ILE A 474 -22.18 2.17 1.59
N MET A 475 -21.40 1.17 2.03
CA MET A 475 -19.94 1.22 1.99
C MET A 475 -19.40 1.35 0.57
N ARG A 476 -19.93 0.59 -0.39
CA ARG A 476 -19.52 0.68 -1.80
C ARG A 476 -19.77 2.06 -2.38
N ARG A 477 -20.94 2.67 -2.13
CA ARG A 477 -21.23 4.05 -2.55
C ARG A 477 -20.32 5.07 -1.88
N TYR A 478 -20.05 4.90 -0.58
CA TYR A 478 -19.12 5.75 0.15
C TYR A 478 -17.72 5.72 -0.48
N PHE A 479 -17.16 4.53 -0.69
CA PHE A 479 -15.83 4.37 -1.28
C PHE A 479 -15.77 4.84 -2.74
N GLN A 480 -16.82 4.61 -3.54
CA GLN A 480 -16.92 5.18 -4.89
C GLN A 480 -16.83 6.72 -4.85
N GLY A 481 -17.41 7.36 -3.82
CA GLY A 481 -17.34 8.81 -3.61
C GLY A 481 -15.92 9.33 -3.31
N LEU A 482 -15.02 8.49 -2.79
CA LEU A 482 -13.61 8.85 -2.54
C LEU A 482 -12.73 8.76 -3.79
N GLY A 483 -13.25 8.20 -4.89
CA GLY A 483 -12.53 8.09 -6.15
C GLY A 483 -11.26 7.23 -6.04
N PRO A 484 -10.12 7.63 -6.64
CA PRO A 484 -8.90 6.84 -6.65
C PRO A 484 -8.28 6.52 -5.29
N ALA A 485 -8.60 7.30 -4.25
CA ALA A 485 -8.16 7.01 -2.88
C ALA A 485 -8.71 5.69 -2.34
N ALA A 486 -9.79 5.18 -2.94
CA ALA A 486 -10.47 3.94 -2.57
C ALA A 486 -10.41 2.87 -3.68
N ALA A 487 -9.39 2.92 -4.56
CA ALA A 487 -9.29 2.05 -5.73
C ALA A 487 -9.41 0.55 -5.42
N TYR A 488 -8.98 0.12 -4.22
CA TYR A 488 -9.01 -1.27 -3.78
C TYR A 488 -10.04 -1.56 -2.67
N ALA A 489 -10.95 -0.62 -2.36
CA ALA A 489 -11.90 -0.81 -1.27
C ALA A 489 -12.76 -2.07 -1.43
N GLU A 490 -13.26 -2.36 -2.63
CA GLU A 490 -14.02 -3.58 -2.88
C GLU A 490 -13.17 -4.85 -2.78
N ASN A 491 -11.89 -4.80 -3.18
CA ASN A 491 -10.97 -5.92 -3.00
C ASN A 491 -10.74 -6.20 -1.50
N VAL A 492 -10.54 -5.16 -0.70
CA VAL A 492 -10.39 -5.30 0.77
C VAL A 492 -11.65 -5.84 1.40
N MET A 493 -12.83 -5.30 1.06
CA MET A 493 -14.10 -5.81 1.57
C MET A 493 -14.39 -7.25 1.13
N GLY A 494 -13.91 -7.63 -0.06
CA GLY A 494 -14.35 -8.85 -0.73
C GLY A 494 -13.40 -10.04 -0.65
N LEU A 495 -12.09 -9.79 -0.60
CA LEU A 495 -11.08 -10.81 -0.92
C LEU A 495 -9.94 -10.89 0.10
N THR A 496 -9.68 -9.85 0.89
CA THR A 496 -8.58 -9.91 1.87
C THR A 496 -8.95 -10.76 3.07
N LEU A 497 -7.95 -11.40 3.65
CA LEU A 497 -8.08 -12.30 4.80
C LEU A 497 -7.04 -11.92 5.86
N SER A 498 -7.42 -11.99 7.13
CA SER A 498 -6.60 -11.60 8.27
C SER A 498 -6.61 -12.65 9.37
N THR A 499 -5.57 -12.66 10.19
CA THR A 499 -5.65 -13.18 11.55
C THR A 499 -5.37 -12.05 12.52
N GLN A 500 -6.36 -11.73 13.34
CA GLN A 500 -6.33 -10.58 14.23
C GLN A 500 -6.21 -11.08 15.67
N THR A 501 -5.52 -10.32 16.52
CA THR A 501 -5.38 -10.66 17.94
C THR A 501 -5.85 -9.51 18.80
N THR A 502 -6.73 -9.81 19.74
CA THR A 502 -7.25 -8.86 20.70
C THR A 502 -6.63 -9.10 22.07
N VAL A 503 -6.13 -8.03 22.68
CA VAL A 503 -5.55 -8.00 24.02
C VAL A 503 -6.19 -6.90 24.86
N ASP A 504 -6.35 -7.16 26.14
CA ASP A 504 -6.84 -6.23 27.16
C ASP A 504 -5.73 -5.36 27.74
N TYR A 505 -6.15 -4.29 28.39
CA TYR A 505 -5.32 -3.44 29.24
C TYR A 505 -6.00 -3.26 30.60
N VAL A 506 -5.21 -3.21 31.67
CA VAL A 506 -5.73 -3.23 33.06
C VAL A 506 -5.64 -1.88 33.77
N SER A 507 -5.01 -0.89 33.14
CA SER A 507 -4.95 0.49 33.63
C SER A 507 -4.73 1.48 32.47
N PRO A 508 -4.92 2.80 32.68
CA PRO A 508 -4.57 3.80 31.68
C PRO A 508 -3.07 3.83 31.31
N GLU A 509 -2.19 3.51 32.26
CA GLU A 509 -0.74 3.39 32.00
C GLU A 509 -0.43 2.17 31.13
N ASP A 510 -1.06 1.03 31.45
CA ASP A 510 -0.93 -0.20 30.68
C ASP A 510 -1.52 -0.07 29.27
N PHE A 511 -2.65 0.64 29.11
CA PHE A 511 -3.20 1.04 27.82
C PHE A 511 -2.18 1.82 26.99
N ARG A 512 -1.58 2.86 27.58
CA ARG A 512 -0.59 3.70 26.91
C ARG A 512 0.59 2.88 26.41
N GLU A 513 1.19 2.07 27.27
CA GLU A 513 2.34 1.24 26.91
C GLU A 513 1.99 0.21 25.83
N LYS A 514 0.86 -0.50 25.97
CA LYS A 514 0.45 -1.55 25.02
C LYS A 514 0.04 -0.95 23.68
N LEU A 515 -0.72 0.15 23.65
CA LEU A 515 -1.10 0.79 22.39
C LEU A 515 0.13 1.35 21.66
N ALA A 516 1.03 2.04 22.37
CA ALA A 516 2.27 2.54 21.79
C ALA A 516 3.14 1.39 21.24
N LEU A 517 3.30 0.30 22.01
CA LEU A 517 4.04 -0.89 21.59
C LEU A 517 3.44 -1.48 20.31
N LEU A 518 2.14 -1.80 20.33
CA LEU A 518 1.49 -2.49 19.22
C LEU A 518 1.51 -1.62 17.95
N VAL A 519 1.26 -0.31 18.06
CA VAL A 519 1.32 0.60 16.90
C VAL A 519 2.72 0.68 16.31
N LYS A 520 3.76 0.80 17.15
CA LYS A 520 5.15 0.85 16.67
C LYS A 520 5.61 -0.49 16.10
N ALA A 521 5.17 -1.61 16.68
CA ALA A 521 5.56 -2.94 16.24
C ALA A 521 4.80 -3.38 14.97
N ALA A 522 3.57 -2.91 14.74
CA ALA A 522 2.68 -3.43 13.70
C ALA A 522 3.30 -3.51 12.28
N PRO A 523 3.88 -2.44 11.70
CA PRO A 523 4.47 -2.52 10.36
C PRO A 523 5.65 -3.50 10.28
N ILE A 524 6.46 -3.55 11.35
CA ILE A 524 7.69 -4.34 11.42
C ILE A 524 7.34 -5.82 11.60
N ALA A 525 6.43 -6.12 12.53
CA ALA A 525 5.96 -7.46 12.80
C ALA A 525 5.19 -8.05 11.61
N ALA A 526 4.45 -7.23 10.84
CA ALA A 526 3.76 -7.69 9.64
C ALA A 526 4.71 -8.34 8.61
N ALA A 527 6.00 -7.98 8.59
CA ALA A 527 7.01 -8.61 7.73
C ALA A 527 7.19 -10.12 8.01
N LEU A 528 6.94 -10.56 9.25
CA LEU A 528 6.97 -11.98 9.62
C LEU A 528 5.76 -12.75 9.07
N PHE A 529 4.68 -12.03 8.70
CA PHE A 529 3.38 -12.60 8.36
C PHE A 529 2.94 -12.40 6.91
N VAL A 530 3.70 -11.66 6.08
CA VAL A 530 3.30 -11.39 4.67
C VAL A 530 2.95 -12.70 3.94
N ASN A 531 1.72 -12.79 3.43
CA ASN A 531 1.13 -14.05 2.95
C ASN A 531 -0.02 -13.82 1.94
N SER A 532 0.10 -12.83 1.06
CA SER A 532 -0.88 -12.61 -0.02
C SER A 532 -0.22 -12.34 -1.38
N PRO A 533 0.61 -13.26 -1.91
CA PRO A 533 1.34 -13.02 -3.15
C PRO A 533 0.61 -13.49 -4.42
N ILE A 534 -0.57 -14.12 -4.31
CA ILE A 534 -1.31 -14.69 -5.46
C ILE A 534 -2.69 -14.05 -5.53
N GLU A 535 -3.00 -13.43 -6.67
CA GLU A 535 -4.30 -12.83 -6.98
C GLU A 535 -4.76 -13.37 -8.34
N GLU A 536 -6.00 -13.84 -8.43
CA GLU A 536 -6.58 -14.47 -9.63
C GLU A 536 -5.70 -15.57 -10.25
N GLY A 537 -5.07 -16.37 -9.38
CA GLY A 537 -4.18 -17.47 -9.75
C GLY A 537 -2.82 -17.04 -10.30
N ARG A 538 -2.44 -15.77 -10.15
CA ARG A 538 -1.16 -15.24 -10.64
C ARG A 538 -0.36 -14.61 -9.51
N PRO A 539 0.97 -14.77 -9.48
CA PRO A 539 1.82 -13.98 -8.61
C PRO A 539 1.65 -12.48 -8.85
N THR A 540 1.42 -11.73 -7.79
CA THR A 540 1.18 -10.28 -7.83
C THR A 540 2.48 -9.46 -7.99
N GLY A 541 3.63 -10.08 -7.71
CA GLY A 541 4.93 -9.40 -7.66
C GLY A 541 5.20 -8.65 -6.36
N VAL A 542 4.30 -8.74 -5.38
CA VAL A 542 4.48 -8.24 -4.01
C VAL A 542 4.27 -9.39 -3.00
N LEU A 543 4.77 -9.23 -1.78
CA LEU A 543 4.65 -10.27 -0.75
C LEU A 543 3.31 -10.20 -0.02
N SER A 544 2.82 -8.98 0.24
CA SER A 544 1.48 -8.77 0.78
C SER A 544 0.67 -7.83 -0.12
N ARG A 545 -0.17 -8.42 -0.97
CA ARG A 545 -1.17 -7.68 -1.74
C ARG A 545 -2.22 -7.05 -0.83
N ARG A 546 -2.58 -7.72 0.27
CA ARG A 546 -3.51 -7.20 1.28
C ARG A 546 -3.02 -5.89 1.88
N MET A 547 -1.78 -5.83 2.37
CA MET A 547 -1.22 -4.61 2.93
C MET A 547 -1.19 -3.47 1.90
N GLN A 548 -0.83 -3.78 0.65
CA GLN A 548 -0.85 -2.80 -0.43
C GLN A 548 -2.27 -2.26 -0.66
N MET A 549 -3.29 -3.12 -0.71
CA MET A 549 -4.68 -2.72 -0.93
C MET A 549 -5.21 -1.82 0.19
N TRP A 550 -4.89 -2.11 1.46
CA TRP A 550 -5.27 -1.29 2.61
C TRP A 550 -4.73 0.15 2.55
N GLY A 551 -3.65 0.40 1.81
CA GLY A 551 -3.14 1.75 1.53
C GLY A 551 -4.05 2.60 0.62
N TYR A 552 -4.99 1.98 -0.10
CA TYR A 552 -5.89 2.66 -1.07
C TYR A 552 -7.36 2.27 -0.84
N VAL A 553 -7.81 2.37 0.42
CA VAL A 553 -9.22 2.24 0.81
C VAL A 553 -9.75 3.60 1.27
N ASP A 554 -9.23 4.10 2.39
CA ASP A 554 -9.50 5.44 2.91
C ASP A 554 -8.36 5.80 3.87
N PRO A 555 -7.38 6.61 3.42
CA PRO A 555 -6.21 6.98 4.23
C PRO A 555 -6.55 7.69 5.54
N SER A 556 -7.74 8.27 5.69
CA SER A 556 -8.13 8.98 6.91
C SER A 556 -8.44 8.06 8.09
N ARG A 557 -8.87 6.82 7.80
CA ARG A 557 -9.31 5.83 8.79
C ARG A 557 -8.52 4.53 8.77
N CYS A 558 -7.49 4.43 7.93
CA CYS A 558 -6.60 3.27 7.78
C CYS A 558 -5.15 3.63 8.16
N GLY A 559 -4.29 2.63 8.29
CA GLY A 559 -2.85 2.82 8.50
C GLY A 559 -2.43 2.98 9.96
N VAL A 560 -1.32 3.68 10.18
CA VAL A 560 -0.67 3.82 11.49
C VAL A 560 -1.34 4.94 12.29
N LEU A 561 -1.65 4.69 13.57
CA LEU A 561 -2.13 5.72 14.49
C LEU A 561 -0.97 6.64 14.90
N GLY A 562 -0.71 7.67 14.08
CA GLY A 562 0.46 8.53 14.26
C GLY A 562 0.57 9.20 15.63
N PHE A 563 -0.55 9.49 16.31
CA PHE A 563 -0.52 10.09 17.65
C PHE A 563 0.00 9.12 18.73
N ALA A 564 -0.05 7.80 18.50
CA ALA A 564 0.34 6.78 19.47
C ALA A 564 1.86 6.58 19.59
N VAL A 565 2.66 7.26 18.76
CA VAL A 565 4.13 7.28 18.90
C VAL A 565 4.60 8.23 20.02
N ARG A 566 3.71 9.11 20.50
CA ARG A 566 4.01 10.10 21.53
C ARG A 566 4.01 9.47 22.94
N PRO A 567 4.89 9.93 23.84
CA PRO A 567 4.99 9.39 25.20
C PRO A 567 3.80 9.75 26.11
N ASP A 568 3.04 10.79 25.78
CA ASP A 568 1.92 11.31 26.59
C ASP A 568 0.53 10.81 26.14
N LEU A 569 0.48 9.76 25.31
CA LEU A 569 -0.75 9.15 24.80
C LEU A 569 -1.78 8.85 25.91
N SER A 570 -3.04 9.11 25.58
CA SER A 570 -4.22 8.94 26.45
C SER A 570 -5.45 8.48 25.65
N PHE A 571 -6.55 8.14 26.35
CA PHE A 571 -7.84 7.86 25.71
C PHE A 571 -8.36 9.06 24.89
N ALA A 572 -8.08 10.27 25.38
CA ALA A 572 -8.48 11.50 24.72
C ALA A 572 -7.96 11.62 23.29
N ASP A 573 -6.75 11.12 23.03
CA ASP A 573 -6.15 11.17 21.69
C ASP A 573 -6.89 10.25 20.71
N VAL A 574 -7.37 9.09 21.19
CA VAL A 574 -8.20 8.17 20.39
C VAL A 574 -9.57 8.79 20.10
N VAL A 575 -10.19 9.42 21.10
CA VAL A 575 -11.49 10.10 20.94
C VAL A 575 -11.37 11.28 19.98
N GLU A 576 -10.36 12.14 20.14
CA GLU A 576 -10.11 13.26 19.23
C GLU A 576 -9.90 12.75 17.80
N TRP A 577 -9.00 11.79 17.59
CA TRP A 577 -8.76 11.27 16.25
C TRP A 577 -10.01 10.61 15.65
N GLY A 578 -10.64 9.68 16.37
CA GLY A 578 -11.79 8.93 15.86
C GLY A 578 -13.02 9.82 15.61
N SER A 579 -13.25 10.83 16.46
CA SER A 579 -14.38 11.73 16.31
C SER A 579 -14.21 12.78 15.19
N ALA A 580 -12.98 12.97 14.69
CA ALA A 580 -12.71 13.78 13.50
C ALA A 580 -13.26 13.15 12.21
N LEU A 581 -13.53 11.84 12.23
CA LEU A 581 -13.93 11.09 11.06
C LEU A 581 -15.46 11.07 10.92
N PRO A 582 -16.00 11.14 9.69
CA PRO A 582 -17.42 10.93 9.45
C PRO A 582 -17.79 9.44 9.56
N MET A 583 -19.03 9.17 9.96
CA MET A 583 -19.61 7.83 9.89
C MET A 583 -19.82 7.45 8.42
N ILE A 584 -19.58 6.17 8.06
CA ILE A 584 -19.96 5.62 6.74
C ILE A 584 -21.45 5.24 6.76
N TYR A 585 -21.88 4.60 7.85
CA TYR A 585 -23.25 4.19 8.10
C TYR A 585 -23.63 4.34 9.57
N ARG A 586 -24.93 4.45 9.81
CA ARG A 586 -25.55 4.43 11.14
C ARG A 586 -26.54 3.26 11.20
N ARG A 587 -26.58 2.56 12.33
CA ARG A 587 -27.59 1.52 12.59
C ARG A 587 -28.89 2.18 13.03
N VAL A 588 -30.01 1.82 12.39
CA VAL A 588 -31.35 2.31 12.74
C VAL A 588 -32.29 1.11 12.82
N GLY A 589 -32.77 0.78 14.02
CA GLY A 589 -33.51 -0.46 14.27
C GLY A 589 -32.69 -1.70 13.88
N THR A 590 -33.24 -2.52 13.00
CA THR A 590 -32.58 -3.72 12.46
C THR A 590 -31.78 -3.47 11.17
N GLY A 591 -31.77 -2.23 10.66
CA GLY A 591 -31.14 -1.87 9.39
C GLY A 591 -30.02 -0.83 9.52
N TYR A 592 -29.57 -0.35 8.36
CA TYR A 592 -28.51 0.64 8.24
C TYR A 592 -28.91 1.75 7.28
N VAL A 593 -28.53 2.98 7.62
CA VAL A 593 -28.66 4.17 6.75
C VAL A 593 -27.28 4.79 6.53
N PRO A 594 -27.05 5.52 5.42
CA PRO A 594 -25.82 6.28 5.24
C PRO A 594 -25.54 7.22 6.40
N GLY A 595 -24.28 7.31 6.81
CA GLY A 595 -23.83 8.26 7.82
C GLY A 595 -23.92 9.70 7.29
N PRO A 596 -24.16 10.71 8.16
CA PRO A 596 -24.11 12.10 7.72
C PRO A 596 -22.71 12.50 7.22
N GLU A 597 -22.65 13.38 6.22
CA GLU A 597 -21.39 13.91 5.66
C GLU A 597 -20.74 14.96 6.58
N ARG A 598 -20.54 14.63 7.85
CA ARG A 598 -19.81 15.45 8.82
C ARG A 598 -19.12 14.59 9.89
N PRO A 599 -18.06 15.11 10.53
CA PRO A 599 -17.36 14.42 11.61
C PRO A 599 -18.29 13.98 12.76
N PHE A 600 -17.99 12.85 13.40
CA PHE A 600 -18.76 12.37 14.55
C PHE A 600 -18.83 13.41 15.68
N ARG A 601 -17.76 14.19 15.91
CA ARG A 601 -17.73 15.28 16.89
C ARG A 601 -18.83 16.33 16.67
N GLU A 602 -19.17 16.63 15.42
CA GLU A 602 -20.25 17.58 15.10
C GLU A 602 -21.63 16.95 15.30
N LEU A 603 -21.74 15.61 15.17
CA LEU A 603 -22.97 14.88 15.45
C LEU A 603 -23.31 14.90 16.94
N VAL A 604 -22.31 14.89 17.81
CA VAL A 604 -22.53 15.02 19.26
C VAL A 604 -23.19 16.36 19.61
N GLU A 605 -22.80 17.44 18.92
CA GLU A 605 -23.33 18.78 19.17
C GLU A 605 -24.67 19.05 18.46
N HIS A 606 -24.85 18.52 17.25
CA HIS A 606 -25.96 18.89 16.37
C HIS A 606 -26.99 17.78 16.14
N GLY A 607 -26.71 16.57 16.64
CA GLY A 607 -27.51 15.38 16.37
C GLY A 607 -27.47 14.93 14.91
N PHE A 608 -28.26 13.90 14.60
CA PHE A 608 -28.35 13.30 13.26
C PHE A 608 -29.29 14.06 12.31
N GLY A 609 -29.96 15.11 12.78
CA GLY A 609 -30.95 15.89 11.99
C GLY A 609 -32.36 15.30 11.95
N ASP A 610 -32.59 14.13 12.54
CA ASP A 610 -33.88 13.46 12.71
C ASP A 610 -34.48 13.65 14.13
N GLY A 611 -33.90 14.54 14.92
CA GLY A 611 -34.25 14.77 16.32
C GLY A 611 -33.54 13.85 17.32
N THR A 612 -32.70 12.91 16.85
CA THR A 612 -31.87 12.05 17.71
C THR A 612 -30.40 12.51 17.72
N ALA A 613 -29.68 12.18 18.79
CA ALA A 613 -28.26 12.46 18.97
C ALA A 613 -27.46 11.16 19.15
N PRO A 614 -26.16 11.13 18.79
CA PRO A 614 -25.33 9.94 18.93
C PRO A 614 -25.11 9.58 20.40
N GLY A 615 -25.30 8.31 20.73
CA GLY A 615 -24.92 7.74 22.03
C GLY A 615 -23.66 6.87 21.96
N LEU A 616 -23.33 6.21 23.08
CA LEU A 616 -22.20 5.27 23.15
C LEU A 616 -22.30 4.09 22.17
N ASP A 617 -23.51 3.65 21.84
CA ASP A 617 -23.72 2.59 20.84
C ASP A 617 -23.39 3.08 19.42
N ASP A 618 -23.75 4.33 19.09
CA ASP A 618 -23.35 4.96 17.83
C ASP A 618 -21.83 5.16 17.78
N TRP A 619 -21.21 5.54 18.89
CA TRP A 619 -19.75 5.68 18.99
C TRP A 619 -19.03 4.34 18.80
N ARG A 620 -19.51 3.27 19.45
CA ARG A 620 -18.99 1.91 19.25
C ARG A 620 -19.18 1.44 17.81
N GLY A 621 -20.32 1.76 17.21
CA GLY A 621 -20.62 1.51 15.81
C GLY A 621 -19.70 2.29 14.86
N HIS A 622 -19.38 3.54 15.17
CA HIS A 622 -18.46 4.39 14.41
C HIS A 622 -17.02 3.88 14.47
N LEU A 623 -16.50 3.54 15.65
CA LEU A 623 -15.16 2.95 15.80
C LEU A 623 -15.01 1.60 15.07
N SER A 624 -16.13 0.91 14.79
CA SER A 624 -16.13 -0.31 13.98
C SER A 624 -15.96 -0.06 12.48
N GLN A 625 -16.10 1.20 12.05
CA GLN A 625 -15.92 1.66 10.68
C GLN A 625 -14.54 2.30 10.47
N VAL A 626 -13.62 2.06 11.40
CA VAL A 626 -12.27 2.63 11.42
C VAL A 626 -11.29 1.46 11.53
N TRP A 627 -10.29 1.41 10.65
CA TRP A 627 -9.44 0.23 10.41
C TRP A 627 -7.94 0.56 10.38
N PRO A 628 -7.39 1.18 11.43
CA PRO A 628 -5.95 1.29 11.59
C PRO A 628 -5.30 -0.09 11.73
N GLN A 629 -3.98 -0.18 11.62
CA GLN A 629 -3.24 -1.43 11.84
C GLN A 629 -3.38 -1.97 13.27
N VAL A 630 -3.62 -1.08 14.24
CA VAL A 630 -3.98 -1.41 15.62
C VAL A 630 -5.18 -0.58 16.02
N ARG A 631 -6.26 -1.23 16.40
CA ARG A 631 -7.51 -0.56 16.75
C ARG A 631 -7.68 -0.53 18.27
N ALA A 632 -7.99 0.65 18.79
CA ALA A 632 -8.29 0.87 20.19
C ALA A 632 -9.81 0.94 20.41
N ARG A 633 -10.30 0.15 21.35
CA ARG A 633 -11.65 0.16 21.92
C ARG A 633 -11.49 0.00 23.44
N HIS A 634 -12.44 -0.63 24.12
CA HIS A 634 -12.21 -1.20 25.46
C HIS A 634 -11.13 -2.31 25.49
N THR A 635 -10.67 -2.74 24.31
CA THR A 635 -9.55 -3.65 24.08
C THR A 635 -8.62 -3.08 23.00
N LEU A 636 -7.45 -3.69 22.80
CA LEU A 636 -6.53 -3.38 21.70
C LEU A 636 -6.47 -4.55 20.72
N GLU A 637 -6.68 -4.28 19.45
CA GLU A 637 -6.74 -5.29 18.40
C GLU A 637 -5.63 -5.07 17.39
N MET A 638 -4.71 -6.04 17.25
CA MET A 638 -3.69 -6.10 16.21
C MET A 638 -4.31 -6.63 14.91
N ARG A 639 -4.29 -5.79 13.86
CA ARG A 639 -4.92 -6.05 12.56
C ARG A 639 -3.93 -6.11 11.41
N ALA A 640 -2.64 -5.83 11.67
CA ALA A 640 -1.65 -5.64 10.63
C ALA A 640 -1.35 -6.92 9.83
N PHE A 641 -1.50 -8.09 10.44
CA PHE A 641 -1.03 -9.35 9.88
C PHE A 641 -1.95 -9.88 8.78
N ASP A 642 -1.37 -10.28 7.65
CA ASP A 642 -2.03 -11.23 6.75
C ASP A 642 -2.33 -12.51 7.54
N GLY A 643 -3.43 -13.19 7.23
CA GLY A 643 -3.67 -14.51 7.82
C GLY A 643 -2.53 -15.46 7.44
N PRO A 644 -1.82 -16.06 8.41
CA PRO A 644 -0.75 -17.00 8.09
C PRO A 644 -1.34 -18.35 7.63
N PRO A 645 -0.52 -19.25 7.06
CA PRO A 645 -0.95 -20.61 6.80
C PRO A 645 -1.41 -21.30 8.09
N TRP A 646 -2.27 -22.32 7.94
CA TRP A 646 -2.86 -23.07 9.06
C TRP A 646 -1.86 -23.47 10.16
N GLU A 647 -0.68 -23.97 9.77
CA GLU A 647 0.33 -24.43 10.74
C GLU A 647 0.93 -23.30 11.58
N ALA A 648 0.94 -22.08 11.04
CA ALA A 648 1.44 -20.87 11.69
C ALA A 648 0.33 -20.01 12.31
N LEU A 649 -0.95 -20.44 12.29
CA LEU A 649 -2.09 -19.69 12.83
C LEU A 649 -1.86 -19.16 14.25
N ALA A 650 -1.30 -20.01 15.11
CA ALA A 650 -1.08 -19.69 16.51
C ALA A 650 -0.01 -18.61 16.75
N ALA A 651 0.84 -18.35 15.76
CA ALA A 651 1.97 -17.43 15.91
C ALA A 651 1.51 -15.97 16.04
N ALA A 652 0.40 -15.59 15.39
CA ALA A 652 -0.16 -14.25 15.48
C ALA A 652 -0.54 -13.88 16.93
N PRO A 653 -1.43 -14.62 17.63
CA PRO A 653 -1.75 -14.29 19.01
C PRO A 653 -0.57 -14.54 19.97
N ALA A 654 0.28 -15.53 19.70
CA ALA A 654 1.47 -15.77 20.52
C ALA A 654 2.43 -14.58 20.52
N PHE A 655 2.66 -13.96 19.35
CA PHE A 655 3.54 -12.81 19.21
C PHE A 655 3.01 -11.61 19.99
N CYS A 656 1.72 -11.29 19.81
CA CYS A 656 1.07 -10.18 20.49
C CYS A 656 1.05 -10.37 22.01
N VAL A 657 0.65 -11.55 22.50
CA VAL A 657 0.57 -11.86 23.94
C VAL A 657 1.96 -11.83 24.59
N GLY A 658 2.96 -12.41 23.93
CA GLY A 658 4.33 -12.43 24.41
C GLY A 658 4.90 -11.03 24.62
N LEU A 659 4.63 -10.09 23.69
CA LEU A 659 5.06 -8.71 23.83
C LEU A 659 4.20 -7.91 24.81
N ALA A 660 2.87 -8.09 24.78
CA ALA A 660 1.95 -7.21 25.50
C ALA A 660 1.83 -7.53 26.99
N TYR A 661 1.82 -8.81 27.40
CA TYR A 661 1.41 -9.23 28.75
C TYR A 661 2.57 -9.52 29.71
N HIS A 662 3.80 -9.27 29.29
CA HIS A 662 4.96 -9.31 30.17
C HIS A 662 5.64 -7.93 30.19
N ALA A 663 5.39 -7.15 31.24
CA ALA A 663 5.83 -5.76 31.33
C ALA A 663 7.34 -5.54 31.06
N PRO A 664 8.28 -6.37 31.56
CA PRO A 664 9.69 -6.24 31.19
C PRO A 664 9.96 -6.42 29.69
N ALA A 665 9.33 -7.41 29.04
CA ALA A 665 9.47 -7.62 27.60
C ALA A 665 8.85 -6.45 26.81
N ARG A 666 7.67 -5.98 27.23
CA ARG A 666 6.99 -4.82 26.65
C ARG A 666 7.87 -3.58 26.67
N ARG A 667 8.46 -3.24 27.82
CA ARG A 667 9.33 -2.06 27.95
C ARG A 667 10.62 -2.20 27.16
N ALA A 668 11.21 -3.40 27.11
CA ALA A 668 12.37 -3.67 26.27
C ALA A 668 12.05 -3.49 24.77
N ALA A 669 10.86 -3.93 24.34
CA ALA A 669 10.39 -3.74 22.97
C ALA A 669 10.12 -2.26 22.66
N LEU A 670 9.53 -1.50 23.59
CA LEU A 670 9.36 -0.05 23.44
C LEU A 670 10.71 0.67 23.32
N ALA A 671 11.72 0.28 24.11
CA ALA A 671 13.06 0.83 24.02
C ALA A 671 13.74 0.48 22.68
N LEU A 672 13.55 -0.75 22.19
CA LEU A 672 14.02 -1.18 20.87
C LEU A 672 13.39 -0.35 19.73
N LEU A 673 12.15 0.10 19.90
CA LEU A 673 11.40 0.89 18.93
C LEU A 673 11.46 2.40 19.19
N ASP A 674 12.33 2.84 20.11
CA ASP A 674 12.47 4.25 20.44
C ASP A 674 13.07 5.04 19.28
N GLY A 675 12.64 6.30 19.14
CA GLY A 675 13.05 7.18 18.04
C GLY A 675 12.34 6.96 16.70
N LEU A 676 11.56 5.88 16.52
CA LEU A 676 10.77 5.69 15.30
C LEU A 676 9.58 6.67 15.26
N THR A 677 9.47 7.40 14.15
CA THR A 677 8.40 8.37 13.92
C THR A 677 7.18 7.73 13.26
N ALA A 678 6.04 8.42 13.29
CA ALA A 678 4.85 7.98 12.55
C ALA A 678 5.12 7.85 11.03
N ALA A 679 5.98 8.72 10.48
CA ALA A 679 6.36 8.68 9.08
C ALA A 679 7.21 7.44 8.75
N ASP A 680 8.14 7.07 9.63
CA ASP A 680 8.95 5.84 9.47
C ASP A 680 8.05 4.60 9.44
N LEU A 681 7.06 4.54 10.34
CA LEU A 681 6.12 3.43 10.44
C LEU A 681 5.16 3.34 9.24
N ALA A 682 4.66 4.48 8.76
CA ALA A 682 3.84 4.54 7.55
C ALA A 682 4.63 4.06 6.32
N GLN A 683 5.86 4.57 6.14
CA GLN A 683 6.74 4.13 5.06
C GLN A 683 7.09 2.64 5.16
N ALA A 684 7.39 2.14 6.36
CA ALA A 684 7.67 0.74 6.58
C ALA A 684 6.49 -0.14 6.16
N SER A 685 5.25 0.29 6.40
CA SER A 685 4.05 -0.45 5.98
C SER A 685 3.99 -0.66 4.47
N GLU A 686 4.34 0.36 3.68
CA GLU A 686 4.40 0.26 2.21
C GLU A 686 5.57 -0.63 1.75
N TYR A 687 6.74 -0.48 2.36
CA TYR A 687 7.94 -1.24 1.96
C TYR A 687 7.86 -2.72 2.35
N VAL A 688 7.28 -3.04 3.49
CA VAL A 688 7.09 -4.42 3.95
C VAL A 688 6.16 -5.19 3.01
N ALA A 689 5.13 -4.56 2.46
CA ALA A 689 4.25 -5.20 1.48
C ALA A 689 5.04 -5.74 0.26
N VAL A 690 6.11 -5.06 -0.14
CA VAL A 690 6.92 -5.42 -1.31
C VAL A 690 8.15 -6.26 -0.96
N LYS A 691 8.82 -5.94 0.16
CA LYS A 691 10.15 -6.48 0.50
C LYS A 691 10.19 -7.37 1.75
N GLY A 692 9.11 -7.42 2.52
CA GLY A 692 9.07 -8.22 3.75
C GLY A 692 10.20 -7.84 4.70
N LEU A 693 11.01 -8.83 5.07
CA LEU A 693 12.14 -8.67 6.01
C LEU A 693 13.26 -7.77 5.46
N ASP A 694 13.40 -7.65 4.14
CA ASP A 694 14.41 -6.80 3.49
C ASP A 694 14.03 -5.30 3.46
N ALA A 695 12.87 -4.95 4.04
CA ALA A 695 12.47 -3.56 4.19
C ALA A 695 13.31 -2.80 5.23
N MET A 696 13.19 -1.48 5.22
CA MET A 696 13.79 -0.57 6.20
C MET A 696 12.70 0.19 6.93
N VAL A 697 12.95 0.52 8.20
CA VAL A 697 12.12 1.41 9.02
C VAL A 697 13.04 2.45 9.65
N GLY A 698 12.90 3.71 9.23
CA GLY A 698 13.91 4.73 9.48
C GLY A 698 15.27 4.30 8.93
N ASP A 699 16.28 4.24 9.79
CA ASP A 699 17.64 3.77 9.49
C ASP A 699 17.88 2.29 9.83
N ARG A 700 16.83 1.56 10.28
CA ARG A 700 16.94 0.19 10.80
C ARG A 700 16.41 -0.84 9.80
N SER A 701 16.99 -2.04 9.82
CA SER A 701 16.45 -3.20 9.11
C SER A 701 15.15 -3.65 9.76
N VAL A 702 14.11 -3.87 8.95
CA VAL A 702 12.86 -4.48 9.43
C VAL A 702 13.11 -5.90 9.91
N GLY A 703 13.82 -6.73 9.12
CA GLY A 703 14.12 -8.12 9.51
C GLY A 703 14.85 -8.23 10.85
N GLY A 704 15.93 -7.46 11.04
CA GLY A 704 16.67 -7.47 12.31
C GLY A 704 15.85 -6.95 13.49
N THR A 705 14.99 -5.94 13.26
CA THR A 705 14.11 -5.43 14.33
C THR A 705 12.99 -6.43 14.65
N ALA A 706 12.42 -7.08 13.64
CA ALA A 706 11.37 -8.10 13.79
C ALA A 706 11.90 -9.34 14.54
N GLU A 707 13.12 -9.78 14.24
CA GLU A 707 13.81 -10.86 14.98
C GLU A 707 13.99 -10.52 16.46
N ALA A 708 14.44 -9.31 16.77
CA ALA A 708 14.60 -8.88 18.15
C ALA A 708 13.26 -8.79 18.90
N LEU A 709 12.20 -8.30 18.25
CA LEU A 709 10.84 -8.33 18.80
C LEU A 709 10.34 -9.77 19.03
N LEU A 710 10.61 -10.68 18.10
CA LEU A 710 10.25 -12.10 18.23
C LEU A 710 10.94 -12.74 19.44
N GLY A 711 12.21 -12.44 19.68
CA GLY A 711 12.94 -12.87 20.87
C GLY A 711 12.32 -12.35 22.17
N LEU A 712 11.87 -11.09 22.20
CA LEU A 712 11.17 -10.50 23.35
C LEU A 712 9.78 -11.12 23.56
N ALA A 713 9.05 -11.41 22.48
CA ALA A 713 7.76 -12.10 22.56
C ALA A 713 7.94 -13.48 23.20
N ARG A 714 8.96 -14.22 22.78
CA ARG A 714 9.34 -15.53 23.33
C ARG A 714 9.68 -15.44 24.81
N GLN A 715 10.47 -14.44 25.22
CA GLN A 715 10.77 -14.19 26.63
C GLN A 715 9.48 -13.95 27.44
N GLY A 716 8.54 -13.16 26.92
CA GLY A 716 7.27 -12.91 27.60
C GLY A 716 6.41 -14.16 27.76
N LEU A 717 6.34 -15.02 26.74
CA LEU A 717 5.63 -16.29 26.85
C LEU A 717 6.27 -17.24 27.87
N ARG A 718 7.61 -17.33 27.91
CA ARG A 718 8.32 -18.10 28.95
C ARG A 718 8.01 -17.58 30.36
N ALA A 719 8.00 -16.26 30.54
CA ALA A 719 7.69 -15.66 31.83
C ALA A 719 6.24 -15.96 32.26
N ARG A 720 5.28 -15.92 31.34
CA ARG A 720 3.90 -16.32 31.60
C ARG A 720 3.76 -17.80 31.96
N ALA A 721 4.52 -18.68 31.32
CA ALA A 721 4.55 -20.10 31.64
C ALA A 721 5.11 -20.35 33.05
N VAL A 722 6.21 -19.67 33.43
CA VAL A 722 6.77 -19.73 34.79
C VAL A 722 5.76 -19.21 35.83
N ALA A 723 4.97 -18.20 35.48
CA ALA A 723 3.91 -17.67 36.33
C ALA A 723 2.65 -18.57 36.39
N GLY A 724 2.61 -19.71 35.67
CA GLY A 724 1.47 -20.61 35.64
C GLY A 724 0.27 -20.10 34.84
N LEU A 725 0.46 -19.05 34.03
CA LEU A 725 -0.58 -18.46 33.17
C LEU A 725 -0.67 -19.15 31.79
N GLU A 726 0.36 -19.91 31.42
CA GLU A 726 0.45 -20.63 30.15
C GLU A 726 1.09 -22.00 30.33
N ARG A 727 0.95 -22.86 29.31
CA ARG A 727 1.66 -24.14 29.25
C ARG A 727 3.16 -23.90 29.08
N ALA A 728 3.97 -24.84 29.59
CA ALA A 728 5.44 -24.75 29.57
C ALA A 728 6.03 -24.59 28.16
N ASP A 729 5.35 -25.10 27.14
CA ASP A 729 5.74 -25.09 25.75
C ASP A 729 5.02 -24.00 24.92
N ALA A 730 4.29 -23.07 25.54
CA ALA A 730 3.54 -22.03 24.82
C ALA A 730 4.42 -21.17 23.91
N GLU A 731 5.71 -21.01 24.25
CA GLU A 731 6.65 -20.30 23.40
C GLU A 731 6.88 -20.96 22.03
N ARG A 732 6.63 -22.27 21.91
CA ARG A 732 6.78 -23.02 20.65
C ARG A 732 5.77 -22.62 19.59
N LEU A 733 4.70 -21.93 19.98
CA LEU A 733 3.73 -21.36 19.05
C LEU A 733 4.37 -20.30 18.14
N LEU A 734 5.57 -19.80 18.47
CA LEU A 734 6.35 -18.87 17.66
C LEU A 734 7.35 -19.55 16.70
N ASP A 735 7.55 -20.87 16.80
CA ASP A 735 8.55 -21.60 15.98
C ASP A 735 8.39 -21.35 14.45
N PRO A 736 7.18 -21.22 13.88
CA PRO A 736 7.03 -20.89 12.46
C PRO A 736 7.63 -19.53 12.06
N LEU A 737 7.68 -18.55 12.98
CA LEU A 737 8.28 -17.25 12.71
C LEU A 737 9.80 -17.28 12.84
N ASP A 738 10.33 -18.12 13.74
CA ASP A 738 11.78 -18.35 13.82
C ASP A 738 12.30 -18.94 12.50
N GLU A 739 11.53 -19.81 11.86
CA GLU A 739 11.90 -20.32 10.54
C GLU A 739 11.93 -19.21 9.48
N VAL A 740 10.96 -18.31 9.48
CA VAL A 740 10.92 -17.14 8.59
C VAL A 740 12.17 -16.27 8.79
N VAL A 741 12.50 -15.93 10.04
CA VAL A 741 13.69 -15.13 10.37
C VAL A 741 14.98 -15.86 9.97
N ARG A 742 15.13 -17.12 10.39
CA ARG A 742 16.35 -17.91 10.17
C ARG A 742 16.64 -18.13 8.68
N THR A 743 15.60 -18.32 7.87
CA THR A 743 15.75 -18.59 6.43
C THR A 743 15.73 -17.31 5.59
N GLY A 744 15.16 -16.22 6.11
CA GLY A 744 14.82 -15.04 5.32
C GLY A 744 13.65 -15.27 4.34
N VAL A 745 13.06 -16.47 4.32
CA VAL A 745 11.97 -16.82 3.40
C VAL A 745 10.63 -16.63 4.10
N THR A 746 9.82 -15.72 3.58
CA THR A 746 8.48 -15.40 4.09
C THR A 746 7.44 -16.47 3.69
N PHE A 747 6.24 -16.42 4.30
CA PHE A 747 5.12 -17.27 3.87
C PHE A 747 4.73 -16.99 2.42
N ALA A 748 4.74 -15.72 2.00
CA ALA A 748 4.50 -15.31 0.63
C ALA A 748 5.51 -15.93 -0.36
N GLU A 749 6.80 -15.87 -0.08
CA GLU A 749 7.82 -16.44 -0.97
C GLU A 749 7.70 -17.96 -1.09
N ARG A 750 7.42 -18.64 0.04
CA ARG A 750 7.09 -20.07 0.02
C ARG A 750 5.87 -20.35 -0.85
N ALA A 751 4.78 -19.60 -0.67
CA ALA A 751 3.55 -19.79 -1.44
C ALA A 751 3.77 -19.61 -2.95
N VAL A 752 4.57 -18.62 -3.38
CA VAL A 752 4.93 -18.43 -4.80
C VAL A 752 5.81 -19.58 -5.32
N SER A 753 6.79 -20.01 -4.52
CA SER A 753 7.68 -21.12 -4.88
C SER A 753 6.91 -22.42 -5.04
N ASP A 754 6.01 -22.73 -4.12
CA ASP A 754 5.15 -23.91 -4.20
C ASP A 754 4.18 -23.82 -5.38
N TRP A 755 3.54 -22.65 -5.57
CA TRP A 755 2.59 -22.43 -6.66
C TRP A 755 3.20 -22.70 -8.03
N THR A 756 4.36 -22.12 -8.31
CA THR A 756 5.08 -22.30 -9.58
C THR A 756 5.81 -23.63 -9.67
N GLY A 757 6.18 -24.22 -8.53
CA GLY A 757 6.94 -25.46 -8.42
C GLY A 757 6.06 -26.69 -8.20
N SER A 758 5.96 -27.14 -6.95
CA SER A 758 5.36 -28.42 -6.57
C SER A 758 3.87 -28.52 -6.94
N LEU A 759 3.14 -27.41 -6.84
CA LEU A 759 1.70 -27.33 -7.11
C LEU A 759 1.38 -27.16 -8.60
N ARG A 760 2.35 -26.67 -9.38
CA ARG A 760 2.29 -26.50 -10.84
C ARG A 760 1.09 -25.70 -11.32
N GLU A 761 0.80 -24.61 -10.63
CA GLU A 761 -0.27 -23.68 -10.97
C GLU A 761 -1.66 -24.33 -11.05
N ARG A 762 -1.90 -25.36 -10.24
CA ARG A 762 -3.20 -26.04 -10.14
C ARG A 762 -3.97 -25.58 -8.91
N PRO A 763 -5.09 -24.86 -9.06
CA PRO A 763 -5.85 -24.33 -7.91
C PRO A 763 -6.20 -25.40 -6.86
N ALA A 764 -6.70 -26.56 -7.32
CA ALA A 764 -6.98 -27.71 -6.45
C ALA A 764 -5.78 -28.13 -5.58
N ALA A 765 -4.55 -28.06 -6.11
CA ALA A 765 -3.35 -28.42 -5.37
C ALA A 765 -3.01 -27.38 -4.29
N LEU A 766 -3.16 -26.09 -4.60
CA LEU A 766 -2.97 -25.01 -3.61
C LEU A 766 -4.01 -25.08 -2.51
N VAL A 767 -5.29 -25.27 -2.87
CA VAL A 767 -6.36 -25.44 -1.89
C VAL A 767 -6.10 -26.67 -1.01
N ALA A 768 -5.72 -27.81 -1.60
CA ALA A 768 -5.40 -29.02 -0.83
C ALA A 768 -4.22 -28.84 0.13
N ALA A 769 -3.19 -28.08 -0.27
CA ALA A 769 -2.01 -27.82 0.55
C ALA A 769 -2.24 -26.78 1.65
N GLY A 770 -3.09 -25.79 1.41
CA GLY A 770 -3.30 -24.65 2.32
C GLY A 770 -4.55 -24.72 3.19
N ARG A 771 -5.54 -25.56 2.86
CA ARG A 771 -6.81 -25.63 3.60
C ARG A 771 -6.64 -26.09 5.04
N VAL A 772 -7.58 -25.68 5.89
CA VAL A 772 -7.75 -26.27 7.22
C VAL A 772 -7.97 -27.79 7.05
N PRO A 773 -7.20 -28.65 7.75
CA PRO A 773 -7.37 -30.09 7.66
C PRO A 773 -8.72 -30.50 8.24
N PHE A 774 -9.35 -31.49 7.63
CA PHE A 774 -10.54 -32.15 8.16
C PHE A 774 -10.24 -33.62 8.44
N ALA A 775 -11.01 -34.21 9.35
CA ALA A 775 -10.84 -35.58 9.82
C ALA A 775 -11.41 -36.61 8.83
#